data_AF-B4UIX2-F1
#
_entry.id   AF-B4UIX2-F1
#
_cell.length_a   1.000
_cell.length_b   1.000
_cell.length_c   1.000
_cell.angle_alpha   90.00
_cell.angle_beta   90.00
_cell.angle_gamma   90.00
#
_symmetry.space_group_name_H-M   'P 1'
#
loop_
_entity.id
_entity.type
_entity.pdbx_description
1 polymer ?
#
loop_
_entity_poly.entity_id
_entity_poly.type
_entity_poly.pdbx_seq_one_letter_code
_entity_poly.pdbx_strand_id
1 'polypeptide(L)'
;MRRALLAAACALAASGAGAVERLGVMAVADAPAGPDAELTELAHQLRAACRDRVGGVEEVATMRRRLLGQGSDATLSELDRAYGGALAVYQNGEFDSSVRTLRAIVDDLEAVPEGEEAFFQWKRAMLRLAHASLSLGQEREMERAFLALARTDPALQPDPDQYSPGFRRRFEEVKARVRALPRRRLHVASEGRSGTVYVNGRAMGTTPVTLTLPAGSYRVGGGAGALRVPSFTVDLESEDRSVVLDFALAEALRVNAGPGLALAPEARGYGIVRAGAWLGVDRLLTVSRAQEGQAQFLVGSIFDVRRGALLREGSVRLVAGGLPSVQVGALASFLLTGQSSREVQNLTQQGPREIRPPLPPVAEVRPVPAASPPAVVAAPASAPTPAVATAAAVPPPAAALPAVRPPAARATGAAPAPASPAVLPPTAAPVATAQAPATPAALLAPTSAPMPAPPATQPPAPTRAPSSAPSSAPPAVQKPAPTLAAATALAPVRSILAPAPRAALPAPDPAGRALGEGSRPGAAPRWMRPAAIGSGALALGLAAVAVQQGLAASGRYADARDMLGADGQLLPGSDPGRYRDLRSGGDSARRNAFVSAGVAAAFAATAGVLGWLSWDGDGDRDRHADASGGLSVRF
;
A
#
# COMPACT_ATOMS: atom_id res chain seq x y z
N MET A 1 -23.48 -45.05 2.94
CA MET A 1 -23.50 -43.95 1.95
C MET A 1 -23.56 -42.53 2.55
N ARG A 2 -24.49 -42.19 3.48
CA ARG A 2 -24.59 -40.82 4.05
C ARG A 2 -23.32 -40.30 4.78
N ARG A 3 -22.55 -41.16 5.47
CA ARG A 3 -21.28 -40.77 6.11
C ARG A 3 -20.14 -40.51 5.13
N ALA A 4 -20.14 -41.16 3.96
CA ALA A 4 -19.14 -40.93 2.91
C ALA A 4 -19.39 -39.62 2.15
N LEU A 5 -20.67 -39.26 1.93
CA LEU A 5 -21.06 -37.97 1.36
C LEU A 5 -20.75 -36.79 2.28
N LEU A 6 -20.87 -36.97 3.61
CA LEU A 6 -20.52 -35.91 4.58
C LEU A 6 -19.00 -35.69 4.68
N ALA A 7 -18.19 -36.76 4.60
CA ALA A 7 -16.73 -36.65 4.58
C ALA A 7 -16.21 -35.98 3.29
N ALA A 8 -16.82 -36.28 2.13
CA ALA A 8 -16.47 -35.62 0.87
C ALA A 8 -16.87 -34.13 0.86
N ALA A 9 -17.99 -33.75 1.48
CA ALA A 9 -18.42 -32.36 1.59
C ALA A 9 -17.53 -31.53 2.56
N CYS A 10 -17.05 -32.12 3.66
CA CYS A 10 -16.11 -31.46 4.57
C CYS A 10 -14.70 -31.28 3.96
N ALA A 11 -14.25 -32.19 3.10
CA ALA A 11 -12.96 -32.07 2.42
C ALA A 11 -12.93 -30.95 1.36
N LEU A 12 -14.07 -30.61 0.75
CA LEU A 12 -14.18 -29.53 -0.24
C LEU A 12 -14.33 -28.14 0.38
N ALA A 13 -14.80 -28.03 1.62
CA ALA A 13 -14.97 -26.75 2.33
C ALA A 13 -13.67 -26.20 2.95
N ALA A 14 -12.60 -27.00 3.02
CA ALA A 14 -11.30 -26.58 3.53
C ALA A 14 -10.36 -26.01 2.45
N SER A 15 -10.77 -26.02 1.18
CA SER A 15 -10.12 -25.26 0.12
C SER A 15 -10.48 -23.79 0.27
N GLY A 16 -10.02 -23.16 1.36
CA GLY A 16 -10.05 -21.72 1.50
C GLY A 16 -9.46 -21.13 0.23
N ALA A 17 -10.14 -20.17 -0.38
CA ALA A 17 -9.61 -19.37 -1.48
C ALA A 17 -8.33 -18.71 -0.97
N GLY A 18 -7.21 -19.41 -1.13
CA GLY A 18 -5.92 -18.97 -0.66
C GLY A 18 -5.65 -17.66 -1.38
N ALA A 19 -5.51 -16.58 -0.61
CA ALA A 19 -5.01 -15.33 -1.16
C ALA A 19 -3.77 -15.68 -1.98
N VAL A 20 -3.79 -15.31 -3.27
CA VAL A 20 -2.71 -15.64 -4.21
C VAL A 20 -1.42 -15.14 -3.59
N GLU A 21 -0.55 -16.07 -3.22
CA GLU A 21 0.70 -15.77 -2.53
C GLU A 21 1.56 -14.90 -3.44
N ARG A 22 2.04 -13.78 -2.91
CA ARG A 22 2.83 -12.82 -3.68
C ARG A 22 4.29 -13.19 -3.61
N LEU A 23 4.93 -13.37 -4.76
CA LEU A 23 6.33 -13.77 -4.87
C LEU A 23 7.16 -12.68 -5.54
N GLY A 24 8.20 -12.19 -4.85
CA GLY A 24 9.24 -11.34 -5.45
C GLY A 24 10.44 -12.17 -5.90
N VAL A 25 11.16 -11.72 -6.94
CA VAL A 25 12.45 -12.29 -7.35
C VAL A 25 13.48 -11.17 -7.52
N MET A 26 14.63 -11.26 -6.87
CA MET A 26 15.63 -10.18 -6.81
C MET A 26 17.07 -10.69 -6.85
N ALA A 27 17.96 -9.92 -7.48
CA ALA A 27 19.40 -10.19 -7.45
C ALA A 27 20.03 -9.65 -6.16
N VAL A 28 20.94 -10.40 -5.55
CA VAL A 28 21.67 -10.00 -4.34
C VAL A 28 23.16 -10.27 -4.54
N ALA A 29 23.99 -9.27 -4.29
CA ALA A 29 25.44 -9.39 -4.33
C ALA A 29 26.08 -8.58 -3.21
N ASP A 30 27.39 -8.73 -3.07
CA ASP A 30 28.14 -8.09 -1.99
C ASP A 30 28.27 -6.58 -2.19
N ALA A 31 28.18 -5.85 -1.07
CA ALA A 31 28.45 -4.42 -1.03
C ALA A 31 29.97 -4.16 -1.21
N PRO A 32 30.38 -3.04 -1.82
CA PRO A 32 29.56 -1.92 -2.29
C PRO A 32 29.05 -2.04 -3.74
N ALA A 33 29.61 -2.98 -4.54
CA ALA A 33 29.35 -3.08 -5.97
C ALA A 33 27.88 -3.38 -6.27
N GLY A 34 27.29 -4.35 -5.55
CA GLY A 34 25.94 -4.82 -5.83
C GLY A 34 25.86 -5.72 -7.07
N PRO A 35 24.65 -6.12 -7.48
CA PRO A 35 24.47 -7.03 -8.60
C PRO A 35 24.84 -6.36 -9.91
N ASP A 36 25.64 -7.07 -10.72
CA ASP A 36 26.00 -6.67 -12.07
C ASP A 36 24.90 -7.06 -13.09
N ALA A 37 25.11 -6.71 -14.36
CA ALA A 37 24.13 -6.92 -15.44
C ALA A 37 23.83 -8.40 -15.66
N GLU A 38 24.86 -9.25 -15.64
CA GLU A 38 24.74 -10.70 -15.80
C GLU A 38 23.92 -11.36 -14.66
N LEU A 39 24.18 -11.01 -13.39
CA LEU A 39 23.40 -11.56 -12.28
C LEU A 39 21.94 -11.09 -12.34
N THR A 40 21.73 -9.86 -12.81
CA THR A 40 20.39 -9.30 -12.98
C THR A 40 19.63 -10.00 -14.12
N GLU A 41 20.31 -10.37 -15.20
CA GLU A 41 19.76 -11.18 -16.29
C GLU A 41 19.40 -12.59 -15.81
N LEU A 42 20.28 -13.24 -15.02
CA LEU A 42 19.97 -14.54 -14.41
C LEU A 42 18.76 -14.47 -13.46
N ALA A 43 18.63 -13.38 -12.68
CA ALA A 43 17.45 -13.14 -11.86
C ALA A 43 16.18 -12.91 -12.71
N HIS A 44 16.31 -12.31 -13.90
CA HIS A 44 15.20 -12.15 -14.84
C HIS A 44 14.73 -13.48 -15.42
N GLN A 45 15.67 -14.33 -15.86
CA GLN A 45 15.39 -15.68 -16.35
C GLN A 45 14.72 -16.54 -15.28
N LEU A 46 15.21 -16.49 -14.04
CA LEU A 46 14.60 -17.22 -12.94
C LEU A 46 13.19 -16.71 -12.61
N ARG A 47 12.96 -15.40 -12.66
CA ARG A 47 11.62 -14.80 -12.50
C ARG A 47 10.64 -15.31 -13.55
N ALA A 48 11.05 -15.35 -14.82
CA ALA A 48 10.24 -15.90 -15.90
C ALA A 48 9.88 -17.37 -15.64
N ALA A 49 10.88 -18.19 -15.26
CA ALA A 49 10.65 -19.59 -14.92
C ALA A 49 9.72 -19.78 -13.72
N CYS A 50 9.76 -18.89 -12.71
CA CYS A 50 8.80 -18.91 -11.60
C CYS A 50 7.39 -18.55 -12.05
N ARG A 51 7.23 -17.52 -12.92
CA ARG A 51 5.93 -17.07 -13.43
C ARG A 51 5.20 -18.15 -14.21
N ASP A 52 5.92 -18.97 -14.97
CA ASP A 52 5.34 -20.09 -15.71
C ASP A 52 4.78 -21.20 -14.80
N ARG A 53 5.20 -21.23 -13.52
CA ARG A 53 4.85 -22.28 -12.55
C ARG A 53 3.85 -21.82 -11.50
N VAL A 54 3.95 -20.57 -11.06
CA VAL A 54 3.10 -19.99 -10.01
C VAL A 54 2.55 -18.62 -10.44
N GLY A 55 1.28 -18.38 -10.15
CA GLY A 55 0.72 -17.03 -10.23
C GLY A 55 1.28 -16.13 -9.13
N GLY A 56 1.05 -14.81 -9.23
CA GLY A 56 1.42 -13.86 -8.18
C GLY A 56 2.89 -13.45 -8.14
N VAL A 57 3.69 -13.78 -9.17
CA VAL A 57 5.05 -13.27 -9.32
C VAL A 57 5.02 -11.79 -9.69
N GLU A 58 5.64 -10.94 -8.85
CA GLU A 58 5.67 -9.50 -9.07
C GLU A 58 6.53 -9.11 -10.29
N GLU A 59 6.04 -8.14 -11.06
CA GLU A 59 6.74 -7.57 -12.20
C GLU A 59 7.90 -6.65 -11.76
N VAL A 60 8.95 -6.59 -12.57
CA VAL A 60 10.14 -5.74 -12.31
C VAL A 60 9.76 -4.27 -12.10
N ALA A 61 8.88 -3.74 -12.94
CA ALA A 61 8.41 -2.35 -12.82
C ALA A 61 7.68 -2.12 -11.49
N THR A 62 6.79 -3.04 -11.10
CA THR A 62 6.07 -2.97 -9.82
C THR A 62 7.01 -3.08 -8.63
N MET A 63 8.00 -3.98 -8.67
CA MET A 63 9.01 -4.10 -7.62
C MET A 63 9.83 -2.82 -7.49
N ARG A 64 10.31 -2.25 -8.60
CA ARG A 64 11.08 -1.00 -8.61
C ARG A 64 10.27 0.14 -7.99
N ARG A 65 9.02 0.31 -8.42
CA ARG A 65 8.10 1.32 -7.89
C ARG A 65 7.96 1.23 -6.38
N ARG A 66 7.62 0.04 -5.86
CA ARG A 66 7.46 -0.17 -4.41
C ARG A 66 8.73 0.03 -3.61
N LEU A 67 9.86 -0.44 -4.11
CA LEU A 67 11.16 -0.25 -3.45
C LEU A 67 11.57 1.22 -3.38
N LEU A 68 11.14 2.03 -4.35
CA LEU A 68 11.33 3.48 -4.36
C LEU A 68 10.26 4.24 -3.57
N GLY A 69 9.31 3.54 -2.94
CA GLY A 69 8.17 4.16 -2.26
C GLY A 69 7.15 4.80 -3.21
N GLN A 70 7.21 4.49 -4.51
CA GLN A 70 6.24 4.91 -5.51
C GLN A 70 5.13 3.84 -5.59
N GLY A 71 3.98 4.11 -4.98
CA GLY A 71 2.82 3.23 -5.07
C GLY A 71 1.90 3.52 -6.27
N SER A 72 1.95 4.74 -6.81
CA SER A 72 1.16 5.17 -7.98
C SER A 72 2.05 5.49 -9.18
N ASP A 73 1.50 5.26 -10.38
CA ASP A 73 2.10 5.64 -11.66
C ASP A 73 1.80 7.09 -12.04
N ALA A 74 0.86 7.72 -11.34
CA ALA A 74 0.45 9.08 -11.63
C ALA A 74 1.53 10.08 -11.18
N THR A 75 1.93 10.94 -12.11
CA THR A 75 2.79 12.09 -11.79
C THR A 75 2.00 13.18 -11.07
N LEU A 76 2.68 14.01 -10.26
CA LEU A 76 2.04 15.14 -9.58
C LEU A 76 1.34 16.11 -10.56
N SER A 77 1.87 16.26 -11.77
CA SER A 77 1.24 17.06 -12.83
C SER A 77 -0.03 16.42 -13.40
N GLU A 78 -0.07 15.10 -13.53
CA GLU A 78 -1.28 14.38 -13.98
C GLU A 78 -2.36 14.44 -12.90
N LEU A 79 -1.97 14.31 -11.62
CA LEU A 79 -2.89 14.44 -10.48
C LEU A 79 -3.45 15.87 -10.37
N ASP A 80 -2.65 16.90 -10.63
CA ASP A 80 -3.13 18.29 -10.70
C ASP A 80 -4.14 18.50 -11.84
N ARG A 81 -3.85 17.95 -13.03
CA ARG A 81 -4.80 17.98 -14.16
C ARG A 81 -6.10 17.22 -13.83
N ALA A 82 -6.00 16.05 -13.21
CA ALA A 82 -7.15 15.28 -12.78
C ALA A 82 -7.98 16.04 -11.73
N TYR A 83 -7.32 16.73 -10.80
CA TYR A 83 -7.97 17.61 -9.82
C TYR A 83 -8.74 18.75 -10.50
N GLY A 84 -8.16 19.39 -11.52
CA GLY A 84 -8.85 20.39 -12.34
C GLY A 84 -10.11 19.83 -13.02
N GLY A 85 -10.03 18.62 -13.57
CA GLY A 85 -11.19 17.91 -14.12
C GLY A 85 -12.27 17.62 -13.07
N ALA A 86 -11.87 17.14 -11.89
CA ALA A 86 -12.79 16.87 -10.78
C ALA A 86 -13.50 18.15 -10.28
N LEU A 87 -12.83 19.31 -10.37
CA LEU A 87 -13.40 20.60 -10.02
C LEU A 87 -14.41 21.10 -11.06
N ALA A 88 -14.17 20.88 -12.36
CA ALA A 88 -15.15 21.21 -13.40
C ALA A 88 -16.44 20.38 -13.22
N VAL A 89 -16.30 19.07 -12.97
CA VAL A 89 -17.43 18.17 -12.67
C VAL A 89 -18.18 18.62 -11.41
N TYR A 90 -17.45 19.04 -10.37
CA TYR A 90 -18.03 19.62 -9.15
C TYR A 90 -18.87 20.88 -9.45
N GLN A 91 -18.34 21.79 -10.27
CA GLN A 91 -19.01 23.06 -10.62
C GLN A 91 -20.29 22.83 -11.45
N ASN A 92 -20.35 21.74 -12.20
CA ASN A 92 -21.55 21.33 -12.94
C ASN A 92 -22.63 20.68 -12.05
N GLY A 93 -22.39 20.55 -10.74
CA GLY A 93 -23.33 19.93 -9.79
C GLY A 93 -23.26 18.40 -9.74
N GLU A 94 -22.32 17.78 -10.47
CA GLU A 94 -22.12 16.32 -10.49
C GLU A 94 -21.25 15.87 -9.30
N PHE A 95 -21.75 16.06 -8.08
CA PHE A 95 -20.96 15.84 -6.88
C PHE A 95 -20.48 14.39 -6.70
N ASP A 96 -21.27 13.38 -7.10
CA ASP A 96 -20.89 11.96 -6.93
C ASP A 96 -19.65 11.59 -7.78
N SER A 97 -19.67 11.97 -9.06
CA SER A 97 -18.54 11.79 -9.97
C SER A 97 -17.30 12.54 -9.47
N SER A 98 -17.47 13.76 -8.94
CA SER A 98 -16.37 14.52 -8.34
C SER A 98 -15.80 13.82 -7.11
N VAL A 99 -16.63 13.35 -6.17
CA VAL A 99 -16.18 12.59 -4.98
C VAL A 99 -15.42 11.33 -5.38
N ARG A 100 -15.91 10.54 -6.34
CA ARG A 100 -15.20 9.35 -6.83
C ARG A 100 -13.81 9.68 -7.39
N THR A 101 -13.73 10.75 -8.18
CA THR A 101 -12.46 11.19 -8.78
C THR A 101 -11.50 11.75 -7.72
N LEU A 102 -12.00 12.55 -6.78
CA LEU A 102 -11.19 13.12 -5.68
C LEU A 102 -10.66 12.03 -4.74
N ARG A 103 -11.43 10.97 -4.46
CA ARG A 103 -10.94 9.82 -3.70
C ARG A 103 -9.76 9.14 -4.40
N ALA A 104 -9.90 8.84 -5.70
CA ALA A 104 -8.81 8.24 -6.47
C ALA A 104 -7.55 9.13 -6.46
N ILE A 105 -7.72 10.45 -6.61
CA ILE A 105 -6.60 11.41 -6.53
C ILE A 105 -5.94 11.39 -5.13
N VAL A 106 -6.73 11.32 -4.06
CA VAL A 106 -6.19 11.23 -2.69
C VAL A 106 -5.41 9.93 -2.52
N ASP A 107 -5.97 8.79 -2.94
CA ASP A 107 -5.31 7.48 -2.86
C ASP A 107 -3.98 7.48 -3.64
N ASP A 108 -3.96 8.09 -4.83
CA ASP A 108 -2.75 8.24 -5.64
C ASP A 108 -1.73 9.18 -4.98
N LEU A 109 -2.15 10.32 -4.43
CA LEU A 109 -1.28 11.25 -3.71
C LEU A 109 -0.68 10.64 -2.44
N GLU A 110 -1.40 9.73 -1.79
CA GLU A 110 -0.88 8.98 -0.65
C GLU A 110 0.16 7.93 -1.04
N ALA A 111 0.10 7.47 -2.30
CA ALA A 111 1.03 6.53 -2.89
C ALA A 111 2.23 7.20 -3.60
N VAL A 112 2.17 8.51 -3.85
CA VAL A 112 3.32 9.29 -4.36
C VAL A 112 4.34 9.51 -3.24
N PRO A 113 5.66 9.52 -3.54
CA PRO A 113 6.70 9.80 -2.55
C PRO A 113 6.46 11.09 -1.77
N GLU A 114 6.83 11.10 -0.48
CA GLU A 114 6.55 12.25 0.37
C GLU A 114 7.34 13.49 -0.06
N GLY A 115 6.66 14.63 0.01
CA GLY A 115 7.21 15.93 -0.36
C GLY A 115 6.22 17.04 -0.02
N GLU A 116 6.72 18.28 0.08
CA GLU A 116 5.90 19.44 0.41
C GLU A 116 4.83 19.71 -0.66
N GLU A 117 5.19 19.55 -1.94
CA GLU A 117 4.26 19.72 -3.06
C GLU A 117 3.15 18.66 -3.05
N ALA A 118 3.51 17.37 -2.90
CA ALA A 118 2.54 16.28 -2.77
C ALA A 118 1.61 16.52 -1.59
N PHE A 119 2.14 16.98 -0.44
CA PHE A 119 1.35 17.32 0.73
C PHE A 119 0.39 18.50 0.49
N PHE A 120 0.82 19.54 -0.23
CA PHE A 120 -0.04 20.65 -0.59
C PHE A 120 -1.20 20.21 -1.49
N GLN A 121 -0.91 19.40 -2.52
CA GLN A 121 -1.94 18.84 -3.40
C GLN A 121 -2.91 17.94 -2.62
N TRP A 122 -2.40 17.08 -1.74
CA TRP A 122 -3.22 16.20 -0.90
C TRP A 122 -4.14 17.02 0.01
N LYS A 123 -3.63 18.07 0.65
CA LYS A 123 -4.42 18.98 1.50
C LYS A 123 -5.57 19.62 0.73
N ARG A 124 -5.29 20.13 -0.48
CA ARG A 124 -6.28 20.75 -1.36
C ARG A 124 -7.34 19.74 -1.82
N ALA A 125 -6.92 18.54 -2.23
CA ALA A 125 -7.80 17.45 -2.63
C ALA A 125 -8.71 17.01 -1.48
N MET A 126 -8.18 16.85 -0.26
CA MET A 126 -8.92 16.45 0.93
C MET A 126 -9.97 17.49 1.37
N LEU A 127 -9.63 18.78 1.35
CA LEU A 127 -10.60 19.85 1.65
C LEU A 127 -11.73 19.87 0.62
N ARG A 128 -11.41 19.66 -0.67
CA ARG A 128 -12.41 19.60 -1.74
C ARG A 128 -13.27 18.34 -1.64
N LEU A 129 -12.67 17.20 -1.33
CA LEU A 129 -13.37 15.94 -1.08
C LEU A 129 -14.37 16.09 0.05
N ALA A 130 -13.95 16.64 1.20
CA ALA A 130 -14.83 16.88 2.33
C ALA A 130 -16.01 17.79 1.96
N HIS A 131 -15.77 18.84 1.16
CA HIS A 131 -16.82 19.75 0.71
C HIS A 131 -17.81 19.07 -0.24
N ALA A 132 -17.33 18.31 -1.21
CA ALA A 132 -18.19 17.56 -2.13
C ALA A 132 -19.00 16.47 -1.42
N SER A 133 -18.40 15.77 -0.46
CA SER A 133 -19.10 14.80 0.38
C SER A 133 -20.18 15.44 1.25
N LEU A 134 -19.95 16.66 1.78
CA LEU A 134 -20.97 17.40 2.52
C LEU A 134 -22.18 17.75 1.64
N SER A 135 -21.94 18.21 0.40
CA SER A 135 -23.02 18.52 -0.56
C SER A 135 -23.90 17.31 -0.90
N LEU A 136 -23.35 16.09 -0.82
CA LEU A 136 -24.08 14.83 -1.02
C LEU A 136 -24.71 14.27 0.27
N GLY A 137 -24.51 14.90 1.43
CA GLY A 137 -24.91 14.33 2.73
C GLY A 137 -24.09 13.11 3.17
N GLN A 138 -22.92 12.87 2.58
CA GLN A 138 -22.01 11.78 2.96
C GLN A 138 -21.15 12.19 4.18
N GLU A 139 -21.79 12.34 5.35
CA GLU A 139 -21.14 12.89 6.55
C GLU A 139 -19.94 12.08 7.03
N ARG A 140 -20.02 10.75 6.95
CA ARG A 140 -18.91 9.85 7.35
C ARG A 140 -17.62 10.11 6.56
N GLU A 141 -17.75 10.38 5.27
CA GLU A 141 -16.60 10.62 4.41
C GLU A 141 -16.00 12.01 4.66
N MET A 142 -16.86 13.03 4.77
CA MET A 142 -16.45 14.38 5.15
C MET A 142 -15.68 14.35 6.48
N GLU A 143 -16.22 13.65 7.49
CA GLU A 143 -15.58 13.53 8.79
C GLU A 143 -14.24 12.79 8.73
N ARG A 144 -14.14 11.70 7.95
CA ARG A 144 -12.87 11.00 7.70
C ARG A 144 -11.81 11.94 7.12
N ALA A 145 -12.18 12.74 6.10
CA ALA A 145 -11.28 13.70 5.48
C ALA A 145 -10.84 14.81 6.45
N PHE A 146 -11.79 15.34 7.25
CA PHE A 146 -11.48 16.33 8.29
C PHE A 146 -10.58 15.78 9.40
N LEU A 147 -10.79 14.55 9.85
CA LEU A 147 -9.94 13.91 10.86
C LEU A 147 -8.51 13.77 10.35
N ALA A 148 -8.32 13.31 9.11
CA ALA A 148 -7.00 13.19 8.49
C ALA A 148 -6.28 14.55 8.38
N LEU A 149 -7.00 15.60 7.95
CA LEU A 149 -6.47 16.96 7.89
C LEU A 149 -6.12 17.53 9.26
N ALA A 150 -7.03 17.40 10.24
CA ALA A 150 -6.84 17.96 11.59
C ALA A 150 -5.70 17.27 12.37
N ARG A 151 -5.47 15.97 12.14
CA ARG A 151 -4.34 15.23 12.72
C ARG A 151 -3.00 15.64 12.11
N THR A 152 -2.97 15.92 10.81
CA THR A 152 -1.73 16.21 10.07
C THR A 152 -1.34 17.69 10.13
N ASP A 153 -2.33 18.59 10.07
CA ASP A 153 -2.15 20.03 10.10
C ASP A 153 -3.15 20.72 11.03
N PRO A 154 -2.92 20.70 12.35
CA PRO A 154 -3.85 21.28 13.34
C PRO A 154 -3.97 22.81 13.23
N ALA A 155 -3.04 23.45 12.52
CA ALA A 155 -3.06 24.89 12.24
C ALA A 155 -3.87 25.25 10.99
N LEU A 156 -4.25 24.27 10.16
CA LEU A 156 -5.01 24.51 8.94
C LEU A 156 -6.32 25.24 9.24
N GLN A 157 -6.61 26.27 8.45
CA GLN A 157 -7.88 26.97 8.42
C GLN A 157 -8.38 26.98 6.97
N PRO A 158 -9.59 26.48 6.70
CA PRO A 158 -10.17 26.58 5.36
C PRO A 158 -10.40 28.06 5.01
N ASP A 159 -10.05 28.43 3.79
CA ASP A 159 -10.15 29.79 3.28
C ASP A 159 -11.60 30.33 3.40
N PRO A 160 -11.82 31.48 4.06
CA PRO A 160 -13.15 32.08 4.20
C PRO A 160 -13.84 32.39 2.87
N ASP A 161 -13.06 32.67 1.81
CA ASP A 161 -13.59 33.07 0.51
C ASP A 161 -14.03 31.85 -0.32
N GLN A 162 -13.45 30.68 -0.04
CA GLN A 162 -13.75 29.43 -0.74
C GLN A 162 -14.76 28.55 -0.02
N TYR A 163 -14.89 28.67 1.31
CA TYR A 163 -15.67 27.77 2.14
C TYR A 163 -16.68 28.48 3.03
N SER A 164 -17.92 27.98 3.02
CA SER A 164 -19.02 28.55 3.79
C SER A 164 -18.72 28.57 5.32
N PRO A 165 -19.30 29.53 6.07
CA PRO A 165 -19.16 29.55 7.54
C PRO A 165 -19.61 28.26 8.22
N GLY A 166 -20.60 27.55 7.66
CA GLY A 166 -21.04 26.24 8.16
C GLY A 166 -19.97 25.16 8.02
N PHE A 167 -19.32 25.08 6.86
CA PHE A 167 -18.22 24.13 6.61
C PHE A 167 -17.04 24.39 7.56
N ARG A 168 -16.65 25.66 7.74
CA ARG A 168 -15.57 26.05 8.65
C ARG A 168 -15.89 25.71 10.11
N ARG A 169 -17.12 25.95 10.57
CA ARG A 169 -17.55 25.55 11.92
C ARG A 169 -17.42 24.04 12.15
N ARG A 170 -17.92 23.22 11.22
CA ARG A 170 -17.79 21.75 11.31
C ARG A 170 -16.32 21.31 11.36
N PHE A 171 -15.44 21.92 10.57
CA PHE A 171 -14.01 21.59 10.60
C PHE A 171 -13.36 21.95 11.95
N GLU A 172 -13.68 23.12 12.53
CA GLU A 172 -13.21 23.49 13.86
C GLU A 172 -13.75 22.57 14.97
N GLU A 173 -14.98 22.08 14.86
CA GLU A 173 -15.51 21.04 15.76
C GLU A 173 -14.70 19.74 15.69
N VAL A 174 -14.33 19.31 14.48
CA VAL A 174 -13.43 18.14 14.31
C VAL A 174 -12.06 18.41 14.91
N LYS A 175 -11.48 19.60 14.69
CA LYS A 175 -10.20 20.00 15.31
C LYS A 175 -10.27 20.00 16.83
N ALA A 176 -11.36 20.48 17.42
CA ALA A 176 -11.57 20.45 18.85
C ALA A 176 -11.61 19.01 19.38
N ARG A 177 -12.31 18.09 18.69
CA ARG A 177 -12.31 16.66 19.04
C ARG A 177 -10.92 16.03 18.93
N VAL A 178 -10.16 16.32 17.87
CA VAL A 178 -8.78 15.82 17.72
C VAL A 178 -7.85 16.35 18.80
N ARG A 179 -7.99 17.62 19.21
CA ARG A 179 -7.23 18.20 20.33
C ARG A 179 -7.56 17.56 21.69
N ALA A 180 -8.78 17.04 21.84
CA ALA A 180 -9.20 16.33 23.05
C ALA A 180 -8.71 14.87 23.10
N LEU A 181 -8.21 14.32 21.99
CA LEU A 181 -7.65 12.96 21.98
C LEU A 181 -6.37 12.91 22.83
N PRO A 182 -6.09 11.76 23.49
CA PRO A 182 -4.82 11.54 24.17
C PRO A 182 -3.64 11.78 23.23
N ARG A 183 -2.59 12.42 23.72
CA ARG A 183 -1.36 12.63 22.95
C ARG A 183 -0.37 11.50 23.26
N ARG A 184 0.20 10.91 22.22
CA ARG A 184 1.21 9.84 22.29
C ARG A 184 2.53 10.30 21.72
N ARG A 185 3.61 9.70 22.21
CA ARG A 185 4.96 9.95 21.73
C ARG A 185 5.28 8.96 20.61
N LEU A 186 5.73 9.49 19.48
CA LEU A 186 6.30 8.74 18.37
C LEU A 186 7.79 9.08 18.29
N HIS A 187 8.64 8.12 18.65
CA HIS A 187 10.08 8.22 18.49
C HIS A 187 10.49 7.65 17.13
N VAL A 188 11.15 8.43 16.29
CA VAL A 188 11.60 8.00 14.97
C VAL A 188 13.13 8.10 14.92
N ALA A 189 13.78 6.95 14.81
CA ALA A 189 15.22 6.81 14.61
C ALA A 189 15.52 6.44 13.15
N SER A 190 16.79 6.51 12.77
CA SER A 190 17.28 6.07 11.46
C SER A 190 18.46 5.12 11.59
N GLU A 191 18.52 4.12 10.72
CA GLU A 191 19.66 3.22 10.54
C GLU A 191 20.47 3.67 9.31
N GLY A 192 21.79 3.73 9.44
CA GLY A 192 22.68 4.28 8.42
C GLY A 192 22.78 5.81 8.49
N ARG A 193 21.99 6.51 7.67
CA ARG A 193 22.06 7.98 7.50
C ARG A 193 20.89 8.69 8.18
N SER A 194 21.12 9.90 8.69
CA SER A 194 20.04 10.80 9.13
C SER A 194 19.23 11.30 7.93
N GLY A 195 17.90 11.37 8.07
CA GLY A 195 17.01 11.85 7.03
C GLY A 195 15.84 12.68 7.57
N THR A 196 15.14 13.37 6.69
CA THR A 196 13.90 14.07 7.00
C THR A 196 12.79 13.04 7.23
N VAL A 197 12.08 13.16 8.35
CA VAL A 197 10.92 12.34 8.68
C VAL A 197 9.66 13.00 8.15
N TYR A 198 8.85 12.22 7.44
CA TYR A 198 7.55 12.64 6.94
C TYR A 198 6.44 11.90 7.68
N VAL A 199 5.43 12.63 8.16
CA VAL A 199 4.22 12.09 8.78
C VAL A 199 3.01 12.55 7.97
N ASN A 200 2.28 11.60 7.39
CA ASN A 200 1.19 11.84 6.43
C ASN A 200 1.63 12.78 5.29
N GLY A 201 2.85 12.58 4.78
CA GLY A 201 3.43 13.41 3.72
C GLY A 201 4.03 14.75 4.18
N ARG A 202 3.76 15.20 5.41
CA ARG A 202 4.31 16.46 5.95
C ARG A 202 5.68 16.24 6.61
N ALA A 203 6.67 17.06 6.28
CA ALA A 203 7.97 17.04 6.95
C ALA A 203 7.85 17.48 8.42
N MET A 204 8.35 16.66 9.35
CA MET A 204 8.23 16.87 10.81
C MET A 204 9.58 17.04 11.54
N GLY A 205 10.71 16.95 10.82
CA GLY A 205 12.06 17.11 11.38
C GLY A 205 13.06 16.12 10.79
N THR A 206 14.26 16.06 11.34
CA THR A 206 15.34 15.14 10.93
C THR A 206 15.59 14.08 12.00
N THR A 207 15.88 12.83 11.62
CA THR A 207 16.16 11.75 12.56
C THR A 207 17.47 11.97 13.35
N PRO A 208 17.51 11.59 14.64
CA PRO A 208 16.40 11.10 15.46
C PRO A 208 15.44 12.22 15.88
N VAL A 209 14.13 11.96 15.87
CA VAL A 209 13.10 12.94 16.26
C VAL A 209 12.05 12.29 17.16
N THR A 210 11.58 13.04 18.17
CA THR A 210 10.45 12.64 19.02
C THR A 210 9.27 13.58 18.77
N LEU A 211 8.16 13.02 18.28
CA LEU A 211 6.95 13.75 17.95
C LEU A 211 5.86 13.45 18.98
N THR A 212 5.03 14.45 19.30
CA THR A 212 3.87 14.28 20.20
C THR A 212 2.58 14.50 19.43
N LEU A 213 1.97 13.39 18.98
CA LEU A 213 0.84 13.36 18.07
C LEU A 213 -0.45 12.91 18.79
N PRO A 214 -1.64 13.35 18.38
CA PRO A 214 -2.90 12.79 18.88
C PRO A 214 -3.02 11.28 18.63
N ALA A 215 -3.82 10.56 19.40
CA ALA A 215 -4.08 9.14 19.14
C ALA A 215 -4.70 8.89 17.75
N GLY A 216 -4.22 7.85 17.06
CA GLY A 216 -4.69 7.42 15.74
C GLY A 216 -3.59 6.81 14.88
N SER A 217 -3.94 6.51 13.62
CA SER A 217 -3.00 5.95 12.64
C SER A 217 -2.32 7.03 11.80
N TYR A 218 -1.01 6.86 11.59
CA TYR A 218 -0.15 7.79 10.86
C TYR A 218 0.69 7.06 9.82
N ARG A 219 0.79 7.62 8.62
CA ARG A 219 1.75 7.18 7.60
C ARG A 219 3.10 7.82 7.89
N VAL A 220 4.12 7.02 8.19
CA VAL A 220 5.47 7.50 8.51
C VAL A 220 6.43 7.06 7.42
N GLY A 221 7.19 8.01 6.86
CA GLY A 221 8.18 7.80 5.81
C GLY A 221 9.45 8.62 6.05
N GLY A 222 10.45 8.43 5.19
CA GLY A 222 11.76 9.09 5.34
C GLY A 222 12.42 9.46 4.03
N GLY A 223 13.12 10.60 3.99
CA GLY A 223 13.90 11.02 2.83
C GLY A 223 15.28 11.57 3.21
N ALA A 224 16.32 11.15 2.49
CA ALA A 224 17.69 11.63 2.66
C ALA A 224 18.33 11.89 1.28
N GLY A 225 18.26 13.13 0.79
CA GLY A 225 18.69 13.47 -0.57
C GLY A 225 17.83 12.76 -1.61
N ALA A 226 18.43 11.92 -2.46
CA ALA A 226 17.74 11.07 -3.42
C ALA A 226 17.20 9.76 -2.81
N LEU A 227 17.66 9.37 -1.62
CA LEU A 227 17.20 8.16 -0.94
C LEU A 227 15.81 8.40 -0.33
N ARG A 228 14.97 7.38 -0.43
CA ARG A 228 13.62 7.36 0.13
C ARG A 228 13.39 6.03 0.82
N VAL A 229 12.77 6.09 1.99
CA VAL A 229 12.28 4.93 2.74
C VAL A 229 10.77 4.88 2.50
N PRO A 230 10.22 3.78 1.94
CA PRO A 230 8.78 3.64 1.74
C PRO A 230 8.01 3.91 3.03
N SER A 231 6.90 4.61 2.93
CA SER A 231 6.08 4.84 4.12
C SER A 231 5.29 3.61 4.55
N PHE A 232 5.04 3.55 5.85
CA PHE A 232 4.21 2.53 6.47
C PHE A 232 3.32 3.15 7.53
N THR A 233 2.22 2.47 7.83
CA THR A 233 1.25 2.93 8.82
C THR A 233 1.67 2.52 10.22
N VAL A 234 1.73 3.50 11.11
CA VAL A 234 2.00 3.34 12.54
C VAL A 234 0.74 3.68 13.30
N ASP A 235 0.29 2.76 14.14
CA ASP A 235 -0.86 2.97 15.01
C ASP A 235 -0.42 3.47 16.40
N LEU A 236 -0.90 4.66 16.76
CA LEU A 236 -0.69 5.35 18.04
C LEU A 236 -1.97 5.39 18.89
N GLU A 237 -2.93 4.49 18.68
CA GLU A 237 -4.15 4.46 19.50
C GLU A 237 -3.87 4.13 20.98
N SER A 238 -3.18 3.02 21.24
CA SER A 238 -3.02 2.49 22.60
C SER A 238 -1.79 3.03 23.33
N GLU A 239 -0.65 3.14 22.65
CA GLU A 239 0.66 3.25 23.29
C GLU A 239 1.62 4.17 22.51
N ASP A 240 2.65 4.65 23.22
CA ASP A 240 3.80 5.31 22.59
C ASP A 240 4.56 4.29 21.72
N ARG A 241 5.11 4.74 20.59
CA ARG A 241 5.80 3.87 19.62
C ARG A 241 7.17 4.39 19.28
N SER A 242 8.10 3.47 19.06
CA SER A 242 9.40 3.74 18.45
C SER A 242 9.50 3.04 17.11
N VAL A 243 9.99 3.76 16.12
CA VAL A 243 10.08 3.34 14.73
C VAL A 243 11.48 3.64 14.21
N VAL A 244 12.03 2.74 13.39
CA VAL A 244 13.35 2.90 12.78
C VAL A 244 13.19 2.98 11.26
N LEU A 245 13.70 4.05 10.66
CA LEU A 245 13.77 4.25 9.22
C LEU A 245 15.09 3.69 8.69
N ASP A 246 15.02 2.69 7.82
CA ASP A 246 16.19 1.97 7.33
C ASP A 246 16.75 2.62 6.05
N PHE A 247 17.57 3.66 6.21
CA PHE A 247 18.25 4.28 5.08
C PHE A 247 19.42 3.43 4.55
N ALA A 248 19.98 2.53 5.37
CA ALA A 248 21.01 1.60 4.95
C ALA A 248 20.48 0.63 3.89
N LEU A 249 19.27 0.10 4.07
CA LEU A 249 18.60 -0.71 3.05
C LEU A 249 18.26 0.11 1.81
N ALA A 250 17.76 1.34 1.98
CA ALA A 250 17.51 2.23 0.84
C ALA A 250 18.79 2.48 0.02
N GLU A 251 19.93 2.62 0.68
CA GLU A 251 21.25 2.76 0.04
C GLU A 251 21.74 1.45 -0.59
N ALA A 252 21.39 0.29 -0.03
CA ALA A 252 21.71 -1.01 -0.60
C ALA A 252 20.93 -1.32 -1.89
N LEU A 253 19.83 -0.62 -2.17
CA LEU A 253 19.04 -0.83 -3.39
C LEU A 253 19.81 -0.40 -4.65
N ARG A 254 19.77 -1.25 -5.68
CA ARG A 254 20.41 -1.03 -6.98
C ARG A 254 19.38 -1.06 -8.10
N VAL A 255 18.45 -0.12 -8.07
CA VAL A 255 17.27 -0.11 -8.97
C VAL A 255 17.59 0.07 -10.45
N ASN A 256 18.76 0.61 -10.82
CA ASN A 256 19.07 0.99 -12.19
C ASN A 256 19.21 -0.22 -13.14
N ALA A 257 19.80 -1.32 -12.68
CA ALA A 257 19.94 -2.55 -13.47
C ALA A 257 18.73 -3.48 -13.36
N GLY A 258 17.87 -3.29 -12.35
CA GLY A 258 16.74 -4.15 -12.00
C GLY A 258 16.48 -4.10 -10.49
N PRO A 259 15.53 -4.85 -9.93
CA PRO A 259 15.44 -5.01 -8.48
C PRO A 259 16.68 -5.78 -8.03
N GLY A 260 17.54 -5.10 -7.26
CA GLY A 260 18.82 -5.62 -6.82
C GLY A 260 19.22 -5.06 -5.46
N LEU A 261 19.95 -5.86 -4.69
CA LEU A 261 20.48 -5.48 -3.37
C LEU A 261 21.99 -5.69 -3.28
N ALA A 262 22.69 -4.68 -2.77
CA ALA A 262 24.09 -4.72 -2.40
C ALA A 262 24.19 -4.88 -0.87
N LEU A 263 24.26 -6.13 -0.39
CA LEU A 263 24.28 -6.43 1.04
C LEU A 263 25.55 -7.19 1.42
N ALA A 264 26.16 -6.80 2.54
CA ALA A 264 27.23 -7.59 3.15
C ALA A 264 26.70 -8.97 3.58
N PRO A 265 27.53 -10.03 3.57
CA PRO A 265 27.11 -11.39 3.91
C PRO A 265 26.40 -11.50 5.27
N GLU A 266 26.85 -10.74 6.26
CA GLU A 266 26.33 -10.77 7.64
C GLU A 266 24.94 -10.13 7.74
N ALA A 267 24.67 -9.10 6.91
CA ALA A 267 23.40 -8.38 6.88
C ALA A 267 22.40 -8.97 5.88
N ARG A 268 22.82 -9.96 5.08
CA ARG A 268 22.08 -10.44 3.91
C ARG A 268 20.69 -10.97 4.26
N GLY A 269 20.61 -11.90 5.21
CA GLY A 269 19.32 -12.51 5.59
C GLY A 269 18.30 -11.47 6.07
N TYR A 270 18.75 -10.57 6.96
CA TYR A 270 17.91 -9.53 7.51
C TYR A 270 17.46 -8.49 6.47
N GLY A 271 18.41 -7.99 5.66
CA GLY A 271 18.14 -7.02 4.61
C GLY A 271 17.20 -7.56 3.53
N ILE A 272 17.32 -8.84 3.18
CA ILE A 272 16.40 -9.50 2.23
C ILE A 272 14.97 -9.52 2.79
N VAL A 273 14.78 -9.95 4.04
CA VAL A 273 13.44 -10.00 4.65
C VAL A 273 12.83 -8.60 4.72
N ARG A 274 13.59 -7.58 5.15
CA ARG A 274 13.12 -6.19 5.16
C ARG A 274 12.74 -5.69 3.76
N ALA A 275 13.55 -5.99 2.74
CA ALA A 275 13.21 -5.63 1.36
C ALA A 275 11.95 -6.33 0.86
N GLY A 276 11.74 -7.59 1.25
CA GLY A 276 10.50 -8.32 1.00
C GLY A 276 9.28 -7.65 1.65
N ALA A 277 9.44 -7.14 2.88
CA ALA A 277 8.39 -6.40 3.57
C ALA A 277 8.06 -5.07 2.86
N TRP A 278 9.07 -4.33 2.38
CA TRP A 278 8.87 -3.11 1.58
C TRP A 278 8.14 -3.38 0.26
N LEU A 279 8.43 -4.51 -0.36
CA LEU A 279 7.75 -4.96 -1.57
C LEU A 279 6.30 -5.41 -1.33
N GLY A 280 5.92 -5.69 -0.08
CA GLY A 280 4.62 -6.24 0.27
C GLY A 280 4.39 -7.62 -0.32
N VAL A 281 5.45 -8.44 -0.42
CA VAL A 281 5.40 -9.83 -0.88
C VAL A 281 5.42 -10.80 0.30
N ASP A 282 4.81 -11.98 0.13
CA ASP A 282 4.77 -13.01 1.16
C ASP A 282 6.06 -13.84 1.14
N ARG A 283 6.58 -14.09 -0.06
CA ARG A 283 7.87 -14.76 -0.28
C ARG A 283 8.77 -13.92 -1.16
N LEU A 284 10.07 -13.98 -0.88
CA LEU A 284 11.09 -13.33 -1.68
C LEU A 284 12.16 -14.36 -2.06
N LEU A 285 12.31 -14.57 -3.37
CA LEU A 285 13.38 -15.37 -3.94
C LEU A 285 14.54 -14.45 -4.29
N THR A 286 15.72 -14.79 -3.80
CA THR A 286 16.96 -14.07 -4.09
C THR A 286 17.92 -14.93 -4.88
N VAL A 287 18.66 -14.30 -5.79
CA VAL A 287 19.68 -14.93 -6.62
C VAL A 287 21.02 -14.26 -6.33
N SER A 288 22.03 -15.05 -6.02
CA SER A 288 23.40 -14.58 -5.79
C SER A 288 24.42 -15.51 -6.47
N ARG A 289 25.65 -15.04 -6.66
CA ARG A 289 26.74 -15.89 -7.14
C ARG A 289 27.59 -16.36 -5.97
N ALA A 290 28.05 -17.60 -6.05
CA ALA A 290 29.10 -18.13 -5.20
C ALA A 290 30.22 -18.72 -6.06
N GLN A 291 31.46 -18.58 -5.60
CA GLN A 291 32.62 -19.17 -6.25
C GLN A 291 33.23 -20.21 -5.31
N GLU A 292 33.45 -21.42 -5.81
CA GLU A 292 34.11 -22.50 -5.09
C GLU A 292 35.24 -23.04 -5.97
N GLY A 293 36.48 -22.65 -5.65
CA GLY A 293 37.64 -22.88 -6.49
C GLY A 293 37.50 -22.20 -7.87
N GLN A 294 37.54 -23.00 -8.93
CA GLN A 294 37.41 -22.54 -10.33
C GLN A 294 35.97 -22.60 -10.85
N ALA A 295 35.03 -23.19 -10.09
CA ALA A 295 33.64 -23.29 -10.48
C ALA A 295 32.84 -22.10 -9.92
N GLN A 296 31.97 -21.55 -10.77
CA GLN A 296 31.00 -20.55 -10.37
C GLN A 296 29.63 -21.22 -10.22
N PHE A 297 28.87 -20.80 -9.22
CA PHE A 297 27.54 -21.30 -8.91
C PHE A 297 26.55 -20.16 -8.82
N LEU A 298 25.35 -20.35 -9.35
CA LEU A 298 24.21 -19.53 -9.04
C LEU A 298 23.51 -20.13 -7.82
N VAL A 299 23.41 -19.35 -6.76
CA VAL A 299 22.71 -19.73 -5.53
C VAL A 299 21.36 -19.01 -5.51
N GLY A 300 20.29 -19.79 -5.50
CA GLY A 300 18.94 -19.31 -5.27
C GLY A 300 18.48 -19.62 -3.85
N SER A 301 17.90 -18.64 -3.18
CA SER A 301 17.42 -18.76 -1.80
C SER A 301 16.00 -18.20 -1.74
N ILE A 302 15.08 -18.86 -1.05
CA ILE A 302 13.68 -18.39 -0.89
C ILE A 302 13.39 -18.13 0.57
N PHE A 303 12.93 -16.92 0.86
CA PHE A 303 12.59 -16.43 2.19
C PHE A 303 11.08 -16.29 2.35
N ASP A 304 10.57 -16.72 3.51
CA ASP A 304 9.25 -16.32 4.01
C ASP A 304 9.41 -14.96 4.70
N VAL A 305 8.82 -13.93 4.10
CA VAL A 305 8.95 -12.55 4.59
C VAL A 305 8.22 -12.36 5.90
N ARG A 306 7.06 -13.00 6.06
CA ARG A 306 6.22 -12.89 7.27
C ARG A 306 6.88 -13.54 8.47
N ARG A 307 7.49 -14.71 8.25
CA ARG A 307 8.21 -15.46 9.30
C ARG A 307 9.66 -15.02 9.48
N GLY A 308 10.18 -14.24 8.52
CA GLY A 308 11.59 -13.86 8.48
C GLY A 308 12.54 -15.05 8.38
N ALA A 309 12.12 -16.12 7.70
CA ALA A 309 12.83 -17.40 7.69
C ALA A 309 13.28 -17.80 6.29
N LEU A 310 14.51 -18.29 6.17
CA LEU A 310 14.98 -18.98 4.97
C LEU A 310 14.26 -20.33 4.87
N LEU A 311 13.48 -20.54 3.82
CA LEU A 311 12.75 -21.79 3.62
C LEU A 311 13.63 -22.83 2.93
N ARG A 312 14.30 -22.43 1.85
CA ARG A 312 15.11 -23.32 1.01
C ARG A 312 16.22 -22.54 0.33
N GLU A 313 17.33 -23.23 0.11
CA GLU A 313 18.48 -22.77 -0.64
C GLU A 313 19.01 -23.87 -1.55
N GLY A 314 19.24 -23.52 -2.81
CA GLY A 314 19.76 -24.44 -3.83
C GLY A 314 20.78 -23.75 -4.71
N SER A 315 21.77 -24.51 -5.18
CA SER A 315 22.78 -24.02 -6.11
C SER A 315 22.80 -24.82 -7.41
N VAL A 316 23.14 -24.12 -8.49
CA VAL A 316 23.40 -24.72 -9.80
C VAL A 316 24.71 -24.18 -10.36
N ARG A 317 25.50 -25.05 -10.99
CA ARG A 317 26.79 -24.69 -11.56
C ARG A 317 26.60 -23.86 -12.84
N LEU A 318 27.28 -22.73 -12.93
CA LEU A 318 27.35 -21.91 -14.14
C LEU A 318 28.32 -22.53 -15.15
N VAL A 319 27.95 -22.52 -16.43
CA VAL A 319 28.79 -22.98 -17.54
C VAL A 319 29.02 -21.79 -18.47
N ALA A 320 30.29 -21.39 -18.64
CA ALA A 320 30.67 -20.20 -19.42
C ALA A 320 29.91 -18.91 -19.00
N GLY A 321 29.68 -18.73 -17.70
CA GLY A 321 29.00 -17.55 -17.13
C GLY A 321 27.47 -17.54 -17.26
N GLY A 322 26.88 -18.49 -17.98
CA GLY A 322 25.43 -18.61 -18.15
C GLY A 322 24.82 -19.83 -17.46
N LEU A 323 23.48 -19.87 -17.43
CA LEU A 323 22.70 -21.05 -17.07
C LEU A 323 21.93 -21.59 -18.28
N PRO A 324 22.00 -22.90 -18.56
CA PRO A 324 21.05 -23.56 -19.45
C PRO A 324 19.61 -23.38 -18.94
N SER A 325 18.64 -23.16 -19.85
CA SER A 325 17.22 -22.96 -19.49
C SER A 325 16.62 -24.12 -18.68
N VAL A 326 17.05 -25.35 -18.95
CA VAL A 326 16.66 -26.56 -18.21
C VAL A 326 17.05 -26.45 -16.74
N GLN A 327 18.26 -25.94 -16.47
CA GLN A 327 18.80 -25.76 -15.13
C GLN A 327 18.10 -24.63 -14.37
N VAL A 328 17.76 -23.52 -15.03
CA VAL A 328 16.94 -22.45 -14.44
C VAL A 328 15.57 -22.97 -14.03
N GLY A 329 14.92 -23.76 -14.90
CA GLY A 329 13.64 -24.38 -14.60
C GLY A 329 13.70 -25.38 -13.44
N ALA A 330 14.79 -26.16 -13.35
CA ALA A 330 15.02 -27.09 -12.24
C ALA A 330 15.22 -26.34 -10.91
N LEU A 331 16.01 -25.26 -10.90
CA LEU A 331 16.21 -24.40 -9.73
C LEU A 331 14.89 -23.76 -9.28
N ALA A 332 14.11 -23.19 -10.21
CA ALA A 332 12.80 -22.62 -9.90
C ALA A 332 11.86 -23.66 -9.27
N SER A 333 11.76 -24.86 -9.85
CA SER A 333 10.95 -25.95 -9.30
C SER A 333 11.41 -26.33 -7.89
N PHE A 334 12.72 -26.52 -7.68
CA PHE A 334 13.27 -26.85 -6.36
C PHE A 334 12.95 -25.77 -5.31
N LEU A 335 13.13 -24.49 -5.65
CA LEU A 335 12.86 -23.39 -4.71
C LEU A 335 11.37 -23.25 -4.39
N LEU A 336 10.47 -23.53 -5.33
CA LEU A 336 9.03 -23.41 -5.12
C LEU A 336 8.42 -24.63 -4.42
N THR A 337 8.83 -25.85 -4.79
CA THR A 337 8.19 -27.10 -4.33
C THR A 337 9.04 -27.89 -3.35
N GLY A 338 10.35 -27.65 -3.28
CA GLY A 338 11.29 -28.47 -2.53
C GLY A 338 11.64 -29.81 -3.19
N GLN A 339 11.14 -30.09 -4.40
CA GLN A 339 11.49 -31.31 -5.12
C GLN A 339 12.95 -31.24 -5.59
N SER A 340 13.78 -32.14 -5.06
CA SER A 340 15.18 -32.29 -5.44
C SER A 340 15.31 -32.68 -6.91
N SER A 341 16.23 -32.04 -7.63
CA SER A 341 16.64 -32.40 -8.99
C SER A 341 18.11 -32.80 -9.00
N ARG A 342 18.53 -33.65 -9.93
CA ARG A 342 19.94 -34.04 -10.10
C ARG A 342 20.84 -32.85 -10.43
N GLU A 343 20.27 -31.81 -11.04
CA GLU A 343 20.95 -30.60 -11.46
C GLU A 343 21.07 -29.53 -10.36
N VAL A 344 20.37 -29.70 -9.23
CA VAL A 344 20.29 -28.70 -8.16
C VAL A 344 20.84 -29.29 -6.87
N GLN A 345 21.92 -28.71 -6.36
CA GLN A 345 22.46 -29.08 -5.07
C GLN A 345 21.66 -28.40 -3.97
N ASN A 346 21.11 -29.20 -3.04
CA ASN A 346 20.36 -28.67 -1.90
C ASN A 346 21.31 -28.20 -0.81
N LEU A 347 21.44 -26.88 -0.67
CA LEU A 347 22.30 -26.26 0.35
C LEU A 347 21.58 -26.14 1.71
N THR A 348 20.25 -26.19 1.73
CA THR A 348 19.44 -26.13 2.97
C THR A 348 19.84 -27.20 4.00
N GLN A 349 20.29 -28.37 3.54
CA GLN A 349 20.65 -29.50 4.41
C GLN A 349 22.05 -29.40 5.02
N GLN A 350 22.90 -28.47 4.57
CA GLN A 350 24.27 -28.32 5.08
C GLN A 350 24.32 -27.67 6.48
N GLY A 351 23.20 -27.72 7.21
CA GLY A 351 22.98 -27.03 8.47
C GLY A 351 22.65 -25.55 8.24
N PRO A 352 21.93 -24.90 9.17
CA PRO A 352 21.84 -23.45 9.15
C PRO A 352 23.27 -22.92 9.21
N ARG A 353 23.76 -22.31 8.12
CA ARG A 353 24.75 -21.25 8.25
C ARG A 353 24.08 -20.25 9.19
N GLU A 354 24.46 -20.29 10.45
CA GLU A 354 23.74 -19.60 11.52
C GLU A 354 23.68 -18.12 11.15
N ILE A 355 22.55 -17.68 10.59
CA ILE A 355 22.21 -16.27 10.44
C ILE A 355 21.84 -15.82 11.85
N ARG A 356 22.79 -15.91 12.78
CA ARG A 356 22.66 -15.25 14.05
C ARG A 356 22.98 -13.81 13.73
N PRO A 357 22.00 -12.89 13.74
CA PRO A 357 22.35 -11.48 13.70
C PRO A 357 23.37 -11.28 14.83
N PRO A 358 24.55 -10.68 14.58
CA PRO A 358 25.43 -10.33 15.66
C PRO A 358 24.61 -9.45 16.59
N LEU A 359 24.17 -10.02 17.71
CA LEU A 359 23.66 -9.22 18.81
C LEU A 359 24.80 -8.24 19.07
N PRO A 360 24.55 -6.92 19.00
CA PRO A 360 25.58 -5.97 19.36
C PRO A 360 26.12 -6.42 20.72
N PRO A 361 27.45 -6.49 20.93
CA PRO A 361 28.00 -6.93 22.19
C PRO A 361 27.31 -6.09 23.26
N VAL A 362 26.49 -6.74 24.09
CA VAL A 362 25.96 -6.12 25.28
C VAL A 362 27.20 -5.97 26.14
N ALA A 363 27.87 -4.82 25.99
CA ALA A 363 28.90 -4.40 26.90
C ALA A 363 28.23 -4.45 28.28
N GLU A 364 28.65 -5.42 29.09
CA GLU A 364 28.22 -5.58 30.46
C GLU A 364 28.56 -4.24 31.15
N VAL A 365 27.54 -3.40 31.29
CA VAL A 365 27.68 -2.08 31.91
C VAL A 365 27.99 -2.38 33.37
N ARG A 366 29.28 -2.37 33.72
CA ARG A 366 29.72 -2.28 35.11
C ARG A 366 28.94 -1.12 35.74
N PRO A 367 28.16 -1.35 36.81
CA PRO A 367 27.43 -0.28 37.46
C PRO A 367 28.43 0.78 37.92
N VAL A 368 28.36 1.96 37.31
CA VAL A 368 29.11 3.14 37.75
C VAL A 368 28.54 3.50 39.13
N PRO A 369 29.36 3.49 40.20
CA PRO A 369 28.90 3.92 41.52
C PRO A 369 28.36 5.34 41.42
N ALA A 370 27.17 5.55 41.97
CA ALA A 370 26.46 6.82 41.95
C ALA A 370 27.35 7.94 42.49
N ALA A 371 27.81 8.82 41.59
CA ALA A 371 28.49 10.05 41.99
C ALA A 371 27.47 11.00 42.61
N SER A 372 27.75 11.43 43.84
CA SER A 372 26.98 12.41 44.59
C SER A 372 26.73 13.69 43.77
N PRO A 373 25.57 14.34 43.94
CA PRO A 373 25.26 15.58 43.23
C PRO A 373 26.27 16.69 43.61
N PRO A 374 26.78 17.46 42.64
CA PRO A 374 27.67 18.58 42.93
C PRO A 374 26.90 19.67 43.68
N ALA A 375 27.56 20.19 44.74
CA ALA A 375 27.10 21.30 45.53
C ALA A 375 26.85 22.54 44.64
N VAL A 376 25.69 23.16 44.84
CA VAL A 376 25.28 24.43 44.24
C VAL A 376 26.21 25.52 44.77
N VAL A 377 27.16 25.97 43.95
CA VAL A 377 27.94 27.19 44.22
C VAL A 377 27.09 28.38 43.77
N ALA A 378 26.71 29.22 44.73
CA ALA A 378 25.96 30.45 44.52
C ALA A 378 26.73 31.43 43.61
N ALA A 379 26.07 31.91 42.57
CA ALA A 379 26.55 33.01 41.73
C ALA A 379 26.38 34.36 42.46
N PRO A 380 27.36 35.27 42.39
CA PRO A 380 27.26 36.59 43.01
C PRO A 380 26.31 37.52 42.23
N ALA A 381 25.55 38.30 42.98
CA ALA A 381 24.62 39.31 42.51
C ALA A 381 25.32 40.46 41.78
N SER A 382 24.89 40.73 40.55
CA SER A 382 25.26 41.95 39.81
C SER A 382 24.20 43.04 40.05
N ALA A 383 24.66 44.19 40.50
CA ALA A 383 23.90 45.41 40.78
C ALA A 383 23.27 46.05 39.52
N PRO A 384 22.23 46.89 39.66
CA PRO A 384 21.52 47.53 38.55
C PRO A 384 22.22 48.81 38.06
N THR A 385 22.32 48.97 36.74
CA THR A 385 22.78 50.20 36.06
C THR A 385 21.58 51.06 35.66
N PRO A 386 21.61 52.40 35.85
CA PRO A 386 20.45 53.27 35.65
C PRO A 386 20.17 53.62 34.19
N ALA A 387 18.90 53.94 33.95
CA ALA A 387 18.30 54.38 32.70
C ALA A 387 18.86 55.71 32.19
N VAL A 388 19.10 55.80 30.88
CA VAL A 388 19.26 57.05 30.14
C VAL A 388 18.09 57.16 29.15
N ALA A 389 17.22 58.13 29.42
CA ALA A 389 16.16 58.57 28.54
C ALA A 389 16.75 59.42 27.41
N THR A 390 16.37 59.12 26.16
CA THR A 390 16.49 60.10 25.06
C THR A 390 15.19 60.10 24.27
N ALA A 391 14.44 61.17 24.45
CA ALA A 391 13.25 61.51 23.68
C ALA A 391 13.68 62.13 22.34
N ALA A 392 13.17 61.61 21.23
CA ALA A 392 13.23 62.28 19.93
C ALA A 392 11.79 62.45 19.41
N ALA A 393 11.43 63.73 19.24
CA ALA A 393 10.12 64.21 18.83
C ALA A 393 9.85 63.91 17.34
N VAL A 394 8.62 63.49 17.05
CA VAL A 394 8.06 63.35 15.70
C VAL A 394 7.17 64.57 15.42
N PRO A 395 7.37 65.32 14.32
CA PRO A 395 6.51 66.45 13.97
C PRO A 395 5.23 66.00 13.22
N PRO A 396 4.13 66.79 13.28
CA PRO A 396 2.87 66.47 12.62
C PRO A 396 2.81 67.02 11.17
N PRO A 397 2.12 66.34 10.24
CA PRO A 397 1.67 66.97 9.02
C PRO A 397 0.18 67.34 9.10
N ALA A 398 -0.11 68.61 8.82
CA ALA A 398 -1.44 69.16 8.59
C ALA A 398 -1.55 69.70 7.15
N ALA A 399 -2.79 69.70 6.65
CA ALA A 399 -3.32 70.32 5.41
C ALA A 399 -3.02 69.60 4.08
N ALA A 400 -3.87 69.57 3.06
CA ALA A 400 -5.30 69.83 2.84
C ALA A 400 -5.58 69.49 1.35
N LEU A 401 -6.68 68.77 1.04
CA LEU A 401 -7.57 68.81 -0.17
C LEU A 401 -6.96 68.80 -1.62
N PRO A 402 -7.69 68.44 -2.71
CA PRO A 402 -9.14 68.40 -2.86
C PRO A 402 -9.75 67.14 -3.52
N ALA A 403 -11.08 67.08 -3.39
CA ALA A 403 -12.00 66.10 -3.93
C ALA A 403 -12.11 66.16 -5.47
N VAL A 404 -12.13 64.99 -6.10
CA VAL A 404 -12.56 64.80 -7.50
C VAL A 404 -13.94 64.15 -7.49
N ARG A 405 -14.92 64.89 -8.02
CA ARG A 405 -16.28 64.45 -8.34
C ARG A 405 -16.29 63.42 -9.46
N PRO A 406 -17.09 62.34 -9.38
CA PRO A 406 -17.59 61.66 -10.57
C PRO A 406 -18.88 62.33 -11.09
N PRO A 407 -19.09 62.42 -12.42
CA PRO A 407 -20.27 63.03 -12.99
C PRO A 407 -21.49 62.10 -12.91
N ALA A 408 -22.60 62.67 -12.46
CA ALA A 408 -23.94 62.13 -12.63
C ALA A 408 -24.43 62.43 -14.05
N ALA A 409 -24.88 61.41 -14.78
CA ALA A 409 -25.75 61.55 -15.94
C ALA A 409 -27.08 60.87 -15.62
N ARG A 410 -28.16 61.62 -15.83
CA ARG A 410 -29.54 61.32 -15.44
C ARG A 410 -30.35 60.98 -16.69
N ALA A 411 -31.17 59.95 -16.57
CA ALA A 411 -32.47 59.69 -17.21
C ALA A 411 -32.57 59.65 -18.75
N THR A 412 -33.08 58.53 -19.27
CA THR A 412 -34.47 58.37 -19.75
C THR A 412 -34.61 56.98 -20.39
N GLY A 413 -35.77 56.32 -20.25
CA GLY A 413 -36.09 55.12 -21.02
C GLY A 413 -37.00 54.16 -20.27
N ALA A 414 -38.27 54.18 -20.65
CA ALA A 414 -39.37 53.42 -20.06
C ALA A 414 -39.34 51.91 -20.43
N ALA A 415 -40.08 51.15 -19.61
CA ALA A 415 -40.59 49.78 -19.77
C ALA A 415 -41.08 49.43 -21.21
N PRO A 416 -41.28 48.13 -21.60
CA PRO A 416 -41.79 47.04 -20.75
C PRO A 416 -41.22 45.61 -20.97
N ALA A 417 -41.58 44.73 -20.04
CA ALA A 417 -41.45 43.27 -20.08
C ALA A 417 -42.57 42.63 -20.95
N PRO A 418 -42.74 41.29 -20.96
CA PRO A 418 -41.87 40.26 -21.55
C PRO A 418 -42.61 39.44 -22.63
N ALA A 419 -41.90 38.92 -23.63
CA ALA A 419 -42.45 37.97 -24.60
C ALA A 419 -41.89 36.56 -24.37
N SER A 420 -42.77 35.66 -23.94
CA SER A 420 -42.58 34.21 -23.89
C SER A 420 -42.36 33.61 -25.28
N PRO A 421 -41.47 32.63 -25.46
CA PRO A 421 -41.62 31.64 -26.50
C PRO A 421 -42.34 30.40 -25.96
N ALA A 422 -43.47 30.11 -26.60
CA ALA A 422 -44.26 28.90 -26.42
C ALA A 422 -43.46 27.64 -26.76
N VAL A 423 -43.41 26.70 -25.81
CA VAL A 423 -42.98 25.31 -26.06
C VAL A 423 -44.24 24.47 -26.23
N LEU A 424 -44.35 23.85 -27.40
CA LEU A 424 -45.40 22.91 -27.78
C LEU A 424 -45.33 21.61 -26.94
N PRO A 425 -46.48 20.97 -26.64
CA PRO A 425 -46.50 19.67 -25.96
C PRO A 425 -46.22 18.51 -26.93
N PRO A 426 -45.53 17.43 -26.51
CA PRO A 426 -45.55 16.17 -27.24
C PRO A 426 -46.80 15.36 -26.87
N THR A 427 -47.57 15.04 -27.90
CA THR A 427 -48.72 14.14 -27.90
C THR A 427 -48.31 12.71 -27.49
N ALA A 428 -49.13 12.10 -26.64
CA ALA A 428 -49.03 10.71 -26.23
C ALA A 428 -49.72 9.76 -27.22
N ALA A 429 -49.03 8.65 -27.54
CA ALA A 429 -49.54 7.28 -27.83
C ALA A 429 -50.54 7.09 -29.02
N PRO A 430 -50.82 5.85 -29.54
CA PRO A 430 -50.55 4.52 -28.96
C PRO A 430 -50.09 3.38 -29.93
N VAL A 431 -49.60 2.31 -29.28
CA VAL A 431 -49.87 0.86 -29.47
C VAL A 431 -50.44 0.36 -30.81
N ALA A 432 -49.79 -0.70 -31.35
CA ALA A 432 -50.32 -1.90 -32.06
C ALA A 432 -49.50 -2.20 -33.34
N THR A 433 -49.30 -3.41 -33.87
CA THR A 433 -49.43 -4.82 -33.47
C THR A 433 -48.70 -5.61 -34.59
N ALA A 434 -48.07 -6.73 -34.23
CA ALA A 434 -47.67 -7.90 -35.03
C ALA A 434 -47.68 -7.86 -36.57
N GLN A 435 -46.61 -8.36 -37.21
CA GLN A 435 -46.65 -9.56 -38.07
C GLN A 435 -45.28 -9.89 -38.69
N ALA A 436 -44.81 -11.11 -38.44
CA ALA A 436 -43.94 -11.88 -39.33
C ALA A 436 -44.84 -12.76 -40.24
N PRO A 437 -44.31 -13.64 -41.12
CA PRO A 437 -43.12 -13.62 -41.98
C PRO A 437 -43.49 -13.88 -43.47
N ALA A 438 -42.60 -13.60 -44.42
CA ALA A 438 -42.63 -14.25 -45.75
C ALA A 438 -41.30 -14.10 -46.52
N THR A 439 -40.49 -15.16 -46.53
CA THR A 439 -39.71 -15.62 -47.70
C THR A 439 -40.67 -16.35 -48.67
N PRO A 440 -40.41 -16.53 -49.99
CA PRO A 440 -39.10 -16.89 -50.57
C PRO A 440 -38.80 -16.37 -52.01
N ALA A 441 -37.60 -16.76 -52.49
CA ALA A 441 -37.22 -17.01 -53.90
C ALA A 441 -37.09 -15.78 -54.83
N ALA A 442 -36.15 -15.68 -55.76
CA ALA A 442 -35.03 -16.48 -56.21
C ALA A 442 -34.23 -15.62 -57.22
N LEU A 443 -33.09 -16.17 -57.68
CA LEU A 443 -32.50 -16.00 -59.01
C LEU A 443 -31.43 -14.92 -59.26
N LEU A 444 -30.27 -15.46 -59.69
CA LEU A 444 -29.23 -14.93 -60.59
C LEU A 444 -27.94 -14.34 -59.96
N ALA A 445 -26.94 -15.22 -59.86
CA ALA A 445 -25.56 -14.93 -60.28
C ALA A 445 -25.48 -14.88 -61.83
N PRO A 446 -24.35 -14.54 -62.51
CA PRO A 446 -22.99 -14.21 -62.04
C PRO A 446 -22.49 -12.86 -62.63
N THR A 447 -21.28 -12.38 -62.32
CA THR A 447 -20.13 -12.41 -63.26
C THR A 447 -18.88 -11.87 -62.58
N SER A 448 -17.81 -12.61 -62.74
CA SER A 448 -16.44 -12.37 -62.30
C SER A 448 -15.77 -11.21 -63.08
N ALA A 449 -15.00 -10.36 -62.39
CA ALA A 449 -13.95 -9.56 -63.01
C ALA A 449 -12.73 -9.48 -62.07
N PRO A 450 -11.49 -9.69 -62.56
CA PRO A 450 -10.28 -9.72 -61.74
C PRO A 450 -9.75 -8.30 -61.50
N MET A 451 -9.45 -7.97 -60.23
CA MET A 451 -8.72 -6.75 -59.88
C MET A 451 -7.20 -6.98 -59.95
N PRO A 452 -6.43 -5.99 -60.44
CA PRO A 452 -5.00 -6.10 -60.65
C PRO A 452 -4.18 -5.92 -59.37
N ALA A 453 -3.00 -6.55 -59.38
CA ALA A 453 -1.99 -6.51 -58.31
C ALA A 453 -1.46 -5.09 -58.04
N PRO A 454 -1.19 -4.73 -56.76
CA PRO A 454 -0.52 -3.49 -56.42
C PRO A 454 1.01 -3.57 -56.68
N PRO A 455 1.65 -2.46 -57.12
CA PRO A 455 3.07 -2.43 -57.42
C PRO A 455 3.95 -2.42 -56.16
N ALA A 456 5.08 -3.11 -56.26
CA ALA A 456 6.13 -3.21 -55.25
C ALA A 456 6.82 -1.84 -55.03
N THR A 457 6.74 -1.34 -53.80
CA THR A 457 7.54 -0.20 -53.32
C THR A 457 8.95 -0.66 -52.98
N GLN A 458 9.94 -0.03 -53.63
CA GLN A 458 11.36 -0.13 -53.35
C GLN A 458 11.72 0.45 -51.97
N PRO A 459 12.67 -0.14 -51.23
CA PRO A 459 13.23 0.47 -50.02
C PRO A 459 14.25 1.58 -50.35
N PRO A 460 14.26 2.71 -49.62
CA PRO A 460 15.24 3.77 -49.83
C PRO A 460 16.64 3.41 -49.30
N ALA A 461 17.65 3.86 -50.04
CA ALA A 461 19.07 3.70 -49.77
C ALA A 461 19.54 4.48 -48.50
N PRO A 462 20.60 4.00 -47.81
CA PRO A 462 21.12 4.64 -46.61
C PRO A 462 21.91 5.92 -46.93
N THR A 463 21.49 7.03 -46.34
CA THR A 463 22.19 8.32 -46.38
C THR A 463 23.45 8.28 -45.50
N ARG A 464 24.60 8.58 -46.10
CA ARG A 464 25.90 8.80 -45.46
C ARG A 464 25.83 9.92 -44.42
N ALA A 465 26.32 9.65 -43.21
CA ALA A 465 26.64 10.66 -42.20
C ALA A 465 28.00 11.34 -42.53
N PRO A 466 28.12 12.67 -42.39
CA PRO A 466 29.41 13.34 -42.40
C PRO A 466 30.08 13.30 -41.01
N SER A 467 31.30 12.78 -41.03
CA SER A 467 32.31 12.85 -39.98
C SER A 467 32.72 14.30 -39.72
N SER A 468 32.68 14.74 -38.47
CA SER A 468 33.45 15.89 -37.99
C SER A 468 33.84 15.69 -36.52
N ALA A 469 35.12 15.40 -36.31
CA ALA A 469 35.79 15.54 -35.02
C ALA A 469 36.02 17.02 -34.70
N PRO A 470 36.11 17.36 -33.41
CA PRO A 470 37.39 17.95 -33.01
C PRO A 470 37.98 17.38 -31.71
N SER A 471 39.28 17.18 -31.82
CA SER A 471 40.29 17.02 -30.79
C SER A 471 40.16 18.09 -29.69
N SER A 472 40.14 17.66 -28.43
CA SER A 472 40.54 18.50 -27.29
C SER A 472 41.28 17.66 -26.26
N ALA A 473 42.46 18.15 -25.89
CA ALA A 473 43.45 17.53 -25.03
C ALA A 473 43.01 17.51 -23.54
N PRO A 474 43.54 16.58 -22.72
CA PRO A 474 43.26 16.54 -21.29
C PRO A 474 44.06 17.60 -20.53
N PRO A 475 43.45 18.34 -19.58
CA PRO A 475 44.19 19.20 -18.66
C PRO A 475 44.87 18.40 -17.54
N ALA A 476 45.94 19.00 -17.04
CA ALA A 476 46.94 18.44 -16.15
C ALA A 476 46.41 17.93 -14.79
N VAL A 477 47.04 16.85 -14.34
CA VAL A 477 46.98 16.28 -12.99
C VAL A 477 47.53 17.30 -11.99
N GLN A 478 46.67 17.90 -11.17
CA GLN A 478 47.07 18.58 -9.94
C GLN A 478 47.00 17.59 -8.76
N LYS A 479 48.16 17.46 -8.11
CA LYS A 479 48.43 16.65 -6.92
C LYS A 479 48.05 17.45 -5.67
N PRO A 480 47.06 17.04 -4.85
CA PRO A 480 46.87 17.65 -3.54
C PRO A 480 47.78 16.99 -2.49
N ALA A 481 48.44 17.85 -1.72
CA ALA A 481 49.23 17.52 -0.54
C ALA A 481 48.34 17.01 0.63
N PRO A 482 48.90 16.27 1.61
CA PRO A 482 48.13 15.67 2.68
C PRO A 482 47.82 16.70 3.79
N THR A 483 46.54 16.89 4.09
CA THR A 483 46.11 17.62 5.30
C THR A 483 45.88 16.63 6.43
N LEU A 484 46.62 16.85 7.51
CA LEU A 484 46.57 16.09 8.76
C LEU A 484 45.16 16.07 9.38
N ALA A 485 44.82 14.89 9.88
CA ALA A 485 43.64 14.59 10.67
C ALA A 485 43.64 15.33 12.02
N ALA A 486 42.48 15.88 12.37
CA ALA A 486 42.10 16.15 13.76
C ALA A 486 40.69 15.60 13.96
N ALA A 487 40.61 14.34 14.42
CA ALA A 487 39.36 13.69 14.77
C ALA A 487 38.95 14.12 16.19
N THR A 488 37.96 15.00 16.28
CA THR A 488 37.25 15.30 17.53
C THR A 488 36.28 14.15 17.81
N ALA A 489 36.63 13.28 18.76
CA ALA A 489 35.75 12.22 19.23
C ALA A 489 34.55 12.81 19.98
N LEU A 490 33.36 12.68 19.41
CA LEU A 490 32.09 12.97 20.09
C LEU A 490 31.71 11.79 20.98
N ALA A 491 31.40 12.10 22.24
CA ALA A 491 31.01 11.15 23.27
C ALA A 491 29.68 10.43 22.93
N PRO A 492 29.53 9.13 23.28
CA PRO A 492 28.28 8.41 23.07
C PRO A 492 27.17 8.90 24.02
N VAL A 493 26.01 9.16 23.44
CA VAL A 493 24.74 9.45 24.13
C VAL A 493 24.27 8.20 24.89
N ARG A 494 23.98 8.37 26.19
CA ARG A 494 23.52 7.32 27.11
C ARG A 494 22.11 6.85 26.76
N SER A 495 21.96 5.56 26.46
CA SER A 495 20.67 4.84 26.54
C SER A 495 20.26 4.69 28.01
N ILE A 496 19.15 5.29 28.41
CA ILE A 496 18.48 5.02 29.68
C ILE A 496 17.48 3.90 29.42
N LEU A 497 17.91 2.65 29.62
CA LEU A 497 16.99 1.53 29.82
C LEU A 497 17.64 0.57 30.83
N ALA A 498 17.34 0.78 32.11
CA ALA A 498 17.57 -0.23 33.15
C ALA A 498 16.30 -1.10 33.25
N PRO A 499 16.43 -2.43 33.35
CA PRO A 499 15.29 -3.28 33.69
C PRO A 499 14.91 -3.04 35.17
N ALA A 500 13.63 -2.74 35.40
CA ALA A 500 13.08 -2.64 36.75
C ALA A 500 13.27 -3.98 37.51
N PRO A 501 13.64 -3.95 38.80
CA PRO A 501 13.68 -5.17 39.60
C PRO A 501 12.26 -5.75 39.71
N ARG A 502 12.12 -7.04 39.41
CA ARG A 502 10.91 -7.82 39.68
C ARG A 502 10.60 -7.74 41.17
N ALA A 503 9.59 -6.95 41.54
CA ALA A 503 8.97 -7.03 42.84
C ALA A 503 8.33 -8.42 42.98
N ALA A 504 8.66 -9.10 44.07
CA ALA A 504 8.06 -10.36 44.46
C ALA A 504 6.53 -10.18 44.58
N LEU A 505 5.79 -11.10 43.96
CA LEU A 505 4.35 -11.22 44.10
C LEU A 505 4.00 -11.44 45.59
N PRO A 506 3.09 -10.67 46.19
CA PRO A 506 2.56 -11.01 47.50
C PRO A 506 1.73 -12.29 47.40
N ALA A 507 1.89 -13.16 48.40
CA ALA A 507 1.10 -14.38 48.57
C ALA A 507 -0.41 -14.05 48.62
N PRO A 508 -1.28 -14.93 48.09
CA PRO A 508 -2.72 -14.72 48.14
C PRO A 508 -3.22 -14.81 49.59
N ASP A 509 -3.91 -13.75 50.00
CA ASP A 509 -4.56 -13.60 51.30
C ASP A 509 -5.78 -14.53 51.39
N PRO A 510 -5.88 -15.43 52.38
CA PRO A 510 -7.02 -16.32 52.56
C PRO A 510 -8.09 -15.62 53.42
N ALA A 511 -8.81 -14.66 52.84
CA ALA A 511 -10.00 -14.11 53.50
C ALA A 511 -11.05 -13.73 52.46
N GLY A 512 -12.07 -14.58 52.36
CA GLY A 512 -13.18 -14.42 51.44
C GLY A 512 -14.01 -13.16 51.71
N ARG A 513 -14.53 -12.59 50.61
CA ARG A 513 -15.74 -11.78 50.64
C ARG A 513 -16.54 -12.05 49.38
N ALA A 514 -17.78 -12.44 49.61
CA ALA A 514 -18.78 -12.84 48.63
C ALA A 514 -18.99 -11.78 47.55
N LEU A 515 -18.85 -12.20 46.29
CA LEU A 515 -19.43 -11.52 45.13
C LEU A 515 -20.47 -12.47 44.54
N GLY A 516 -21.66 -11.91 44.31
CA GLY A 516 -22.92 -12.63 44.13
C GLY A 516 -22.95 -13.65 43.00
N GLU A 517 -23.81 -14.64 43.21
CA GLU A 517 -24.26 -15.61 42.21
C GLU A 517 -24.71 -14.89 40.93
N GLY A 518 -23.81 -14.84 39.95
CA GLY A 518 -24.12 -14.48 38.59
C GLY A 518 -25.05 -15.54 37.99
N SER A 519 -26.19 -15.07 37.50
CA SER A 519 -27.22 -15.83 36.80
C SER A 519 -26.61 -16.83 35.81
N ARG A 520 -26.93 -18.12 35.99
CA ARG A 520 -26.58 -19.19 35.04
C ARG A 520 -27.05 -18.79 33.63
N PRO A 521 -26.21 -18.93 32.59
CA PRO A 521 -26.63 -18.67 31.22
C PRO A 521 -27.83 -19.56 30.88
N GLY A 522 -28.94 -18.94 30.49
CA GLY A 522 -30.16 -19.63 30.09
C GLY A 522 -29.91 -20.54 28.89
N ALA A 523 -30.62 -21.67 28.85
CA ALA A 523 -30.51 -22.66 27.78
C ALA A 523 -30.61 -21.99 26.39
N ALA A 524 -29.66 -22.32 25.51
CA ALA A 524 -29.63 -21.78 24.15
C ALA A 524 -30.97 -22.04 23.43
N PRO A 525 -31.53 -21.05 22.72
CA PRO A 525 -32.80 -21.20 22.04
C PRO A 525 -32.78 -22.31 20.98
N ARG A 526 -33.79 -23.21 21.01
CA ARG A 526 -33.94 -24.34 20.06
C ARG A 526 -33.99 -23.94 18.58
N TRP A 527 -34.20 -22.67 18.24
CA TRP A 527 -34.22 -22.16 16.86
C TRP A 527 -32.83 -21.96 16.23
N MET A 528 -31.75 -21.97 17.03
CA MET A 528 -30.40 -21.71 16.51
C MET A 528 -29.89 -22.79 15.54
N ARG A 529 -30.27 -24.06 15.73
CA ARG A 529 -29.87 -25.18 14.86
C ARG A 529 -30.42 -25.07 13.42
N PRO A 530 -31.73 -24.87 13.20
CA PRO A 530 -32.24 -24.68 11.84
C PRO A 530 -31.72 -23.38 11.19
N ALA A 531 -31.46 -22.32 11.97
CA ALA A 531 -30.87 -21.08 11.45
C ALA A 531 -29.43 -21.30 10.95
N ALA A 532 -28.59 -22.04 11.69
CA ALA A 532 -27.24 -22.39 11.27
C ALA A 532 -27.25 -23.21 9.96
N ILE A 533 -28.12 -24.22 9.86
CA ILE A 533 -28.27 -25.05 8.65
C ILE A 533 -28.75 -24.20 7.46
N GLY A 534 -29.75 -23.34 7.66
CA GLY A 534 -30.27 -22.45 6.63
C GLY A 534 -29.21 -21.48 6.11
N SER A 535 -28.44 -20.86 7.01
CA SER A 535 -27.35 -19.95 6.63
C SER A 535 -26.21 -20.65 5.88
N GLY A 536 -25.86 -21.89 6.26
CA GLY A 536 -24.88 -22.70 5.54
C GLY A 536 -25.33 -23.08 4.13
N ALA A 537 -26.59 -23.49 3.95
CA ALA A 537 -27.15 -23.80 2.64
C ALA A 537 -27.18 -22.57 1.72
N LEU A 538 -27.51 -21.40 2.26
CA LEU A 538 -27.52 -20.14 1.51
C LEU A 538 -26.10 -19.70 1.11
N ALA A 539 -25.12 -19.87 2.00
CA ALA A 539 -23.71 -19.61 1.68
C ALA A 539 -23.23 -20.47 0.49
N LEU A 540 -23.56 -21.77 0.47
CA LEU A 540 -23.23 -22.68 -0.63
C LEU A 540 -23.92 -22.26 -1.93
N GLY A 541 -25.21 -21.87 -1.88
CA GLY A 541 -25.94 -21.37 -3.04
C GLY A 541 -25.29 -20.13 -3.66
N LEU A 542 -24.91 -19.15 -2.83
CA LEU A 542 -24.24 -17.93 -3.28
C LEU A 542 -22.83 -18.19 -3.79
N ALA A 543 -22.09 -19.11 -3.18
CA ALA A 543 -20.77 -19.52 -3.67
C ALA A 543 -20.87 -20.17 -5.07
N ALA A 544 -21.87 -21.01 -5.32
CA ALA A 544 -22.12 -21.60 -6.63
C ALA A 544 -22.43 -20.52 -7.69
N VAL A 545 -23.28 -19.53 -7.35
CA VAL A 545 -23.58 -18.39 -8.22
C VAL A 545 -22.31 -17.58 -8.52
N ALA A 546 -21.45 -17.34 -7.52
CA ALA A 546 -20.19 -16.62 -7.69
C ALA A 546 -19.25 -17.33 -8.68
N VAL A 547 -19.13 -18.66 -8.56
CA VAL A 547 -18.32 -19.47 -9.49
C VAL A 547 -18.91 -19.43 -10.91
N GLN A 548 -20.23 -19.60 -11.05
CA GLN A 548 -20.89 -19.53 -12.35
C GLN A 548 -20.68 -18.17 -13.02
N GLN A 549 -20.79 -17.07 -12.26
CA GLN A 549 -20.54 -15.72 -12.76
C GLN A 549 -19.07 -15.48 -13.10
N GLY A 550 -18.14 -16.06 -12.33
CA GLY A 550 -16.71 -16.03 -12.63
C GLY A 550 -16.37 -16.72 -13.96
N LEU A 551 -16.95 -17.90 -14.20
CA LEU A 551 -16.81 -18.62 -15.48
C LEU A 551 -17.40 -17.82 -16.64
N ALA A 552 -18.61 -17.26 -16.47
CA ALA A 552 -19.22 -16.40 -17.48
C ALA A 552 -18.37 -15.16 -17.79
N ALA A 553 -17.75 -14.54 -16.78
CA ALA A 553 -16.83 -13.42 -16.97
C ALA A 553 -15.59 -13.85 -17.79
N SER A 554 -14.98 -15.00 -17.45
CA SER A 554 -13.82 -15.51 -18.18
C SER A 554 -14.12 -15.80 -19.66
N GLY A 555 -15.29 -16.37 -19.97
CA GLY A 555 -15.72 -16.60 -21.35
C GLY A 555 -15.83 -15.30 -22.14
N ARG A 556 -16.48 -14.29 -21.58
CA ARG A 556 -16.62 -12.97 -22.23
C ARG A 556 -15.27 -12.27 -22.46
N TYR A 557 -14.34 -12.38 -21.52
CA TYR A 557 -13.00 -11.82 -21.70
C TYR A 557 -12.16 -12.61 -22.72
N ALA A 558 -12.34 -13.92 -22.81
CA ALA A 558 -11.70 -14.73 -23.84
C ALA A 558 -12.24 -14.32 -25.22
N ASP A 559 -13.56 -14.25 -25.40
CA ASP A 559 -14.20 -13.79 -26.64
C ASP A 559 -13.73 -12.38 -27.02
N ALA A 560 -13.65 -11.46 -26.04
CA ALA A 560 -13.15 -10.11 -26.28
C ALA A 560 -11.67 -10.10 -26.67
N ARG A 561 -10.85 -11.02 -26.14
CA ARG A 561 -9.43 -11.14 -26.46
C ARG A 561 -9.22 -11.71 -27.86
N ASP A 562 -10.06 -12.66 -28.28
CA ASP A 562 -10.00 -13.25 -29.63
C ASP A 562 -10.35 -12.25 -30.74
N MET A 563 -11.00 -11.13 -30.38
CA MET A 563 -11.24 -10.00 -31.30
C MET A 563 -10.02 -9.08 -31.45
N LEU A 564 -8.97 -9.25 -30.65
CA LEU A 564 -7.76 -8.43 -30.69
C LEU A 564 -6.62 -9.15 -31.42
N GLY A 565 -5.89 -8.41 -32.25
CA GLY A 565 -4.64 -8.86 -32.85
C GLY A 565 -3.51 -8.93 -31.83
N ALA A 566 -2.35 -9.44 -32.26
CA ALA A 566 -1.15 -9.52 -31.42
C ALA A 566 -0.63 -8.13 -30.98
N ASP A 567 -0.98 -7.09 -31.73
CA ASP A 567 -0.72 -5.68 -31.44
C ASP A 567 -1.73 -5.06 -30.45
N GLY A 568 -2.75 -5.81 -30.02
CA GLY A 568 -3.80 -5.34 -29.14
C GLY A 568 -4.84 -4.44 -29.83
N GLN A 569 -4.77 -4.28 -31.16
CA GLN A 569 -5.80 -3.60 -31.95
C GLN A 569 -6.93 -4.57 -32.29
N LEU A 570 -8.13 -4.06 -32.57
CA LEU A 570 -9.21 -4.91 -33.07
C LEU A 570 -8.85 -5.49 -34.44
N LEU A 571 -9.01 -6.80 -34.60
CA LEU A 571 -8.77 -7.46 -35.89
C LEU A 571 -9.65 -6.82 -36.98
N PRO A 572 -9.15 -6.62 -38.21
CA PRO A 572 -9.93 -6.05 -39.31
C PRO A 572 -11.24 -6.83 -39.53
N GLY A 573 -12.38 -6.12 -39.52
CA GLY A 573 -13.71 -6.73 -39.64
C GLY A 573 -14.37 -7.10 -38.30
N SER A 574 -13.67 -6.98 -37.16
CA SER A 574 -14.29 -7.10 -35.84
C SER A 574 -15.12 -5.87 -35.49
N ASP A 575 -16.34 -6.08 -34.99
CA ASP A 575 -17.23 -5.00 -34.57
C ASP A 575 -16.76 -4.37 -33.22
N PRO A 576 -16.40 -3.07 -33.19
CA PRO A 576 -16.01 -2.38 -31.96
C PRO A 576 -17.13 -2.27 -30.92
N GLY A 577 -18.40 -2.33 -31.34
CA GLY A 577 -19.55 -2.35 -30.45
C GLY A 577 -19.60 -3.64 -29.64
N ARG A 578 -19.60 -4.78 -30.34
CA ARG A 578 -19.53 -6.11 -29.73
C ARG A 578 -18.35 -6.30 -28.76
N TYR A 579 -17.16 -5.78 -29.09
CA TYR A 579 -16.02 -5.82 -28.17
C TYR A 579 -16.30 -5.08 -26.84
N ARG A 580 -16.88 -3.88 -26.92
CA ARG A 580 -17.26 -3.10 -25.73
C ARG A 580 -18.34 -3.79 -24.91
N ASP A 581 -19.30 -4.43 -25.56
CA ASP A 581 -20.36 -5.20 -24.89
C ASP A 581 -19.81 -6.43 -24.17
N LEU A 582 -18.91 -7.19 -24.82
CA LEU A 582 -18.24 -8.34 -24.19
C LEU A 582 -17.40 -7.90 -22.98
N ARG A 583 -16.64 -6.82 -23.12
CA ARG A 583 -15.80 -6.29 -22.03
C ARG A 583 -16.64 -5.79 -20.85
N SER A 584 -17.64 -4.95 -21.10
CA SER A 584 -18.55 -4.42 -20.06
C SER A 584 -19.40 -5.52 -19.40
N GLY A 585 -19.81 -6.53 -20.18
CA GLY A 585 -20.48 -7.73 -19.70
C GLY A 585 -19.57 -8.61 -18.83
N GLY A 586 -18.28 -8.72 -19.18
CA GLY A 586 -17.25 -9.38 -18.37
C GLY A 586 -17.03 -8.65 -17.04
N ASP A 587 -16.90 -7.32 -17.07
CA ASP A 587 -16.70 -6.50 -15.87
C ASP A 587 -17.90 -6.57 -14.91
N SER A 588 -19.11 -6.59 -15.45
CA SER A 588 -20.34 -6.71 -14.64
C SER A 588 -20.47 -8.11 -14.03
N ALA A 589 -20.18 -9.16 -14.79
CA ALA A 589 -20.17 -10.54 -14.27
C ALA A 589 -19.10 -10.73 -13.18
N ARG A 590 -17.90 -10.15 -13.37
CA ARG A 590 -16.81 -10.19 -12.39
C ARG A 590 -17.18 -9.46 -11.09
N ARG A 591 -17.81 -8.29 -11.17
CA ARG A 591 -18.31 -7.56 -9.99
C ARG A 591 -19.37 -8.36 -9.25
N ASN A 592 -20.34 -8.93 -9.96
CA ASN A 592 -21.39 -9.74 -9.33
C ASN A 592 -20.79 -10.99 -8.66
N ALA A 593 -19.76 -11.60 -9.26
CA ALA A 593 -19.06 -12.73 -8.66
C ALA A 593 -18.40 -12.35 -7.33
N PHE A 594 -17.72 -11.19 -7.26
CA PHE A 594 -17.12 -10.70 -6.01
C PHE A 594 -18.15 -10.36 -4.95
N VAL A 595 -19.26 -9.71 -5.31
CA VAL A 595 -20.35 -9.40 -4.37
C VAL A 595 -20.95 -10.71 -3.83
N SER A 596 -21.26 -11.66 -4.70
CA SER A 596 -21.82 -12.96 -4.31
C SER A 596 -20.86 -13.75 -3.40
N ALA A 597 -19.56 -13.74 -3.72
CA ALA A 597 -18.53 -14.36 -2.88
C ALA A 597 -18.40 -13.70 -1.51
N GLY A 598 -18.46 -12.36 -1.44
CA GLY A 598 -18.42 -11.62 -0.18
C GLY A 598 -19.62 -11.92 0.72
N VAL A 599 -20.82 -11.96 0.13
CA VAL A 599 -22.05 -12.32 0.88
C VAL A 599 -22.00 -13.79 1.32
N ALA A 600 -21.54 -14.70 0.47
CA ALA A 600 -21.35 -16.11 0.84
C ALA A 600 -20.40 -16.28 2.04
N ALA A 601 -19.29 -15.54 2.07
CA ALA A 601 -18.34 -15.56 3.19
C ALA A 601 -18.97 -15.08 4.51
N ALA A 602 -19.79 -14.02 4.46
CA ALA A 602 -20.50 -13.51 5.64
C ALA A 602 -21.51 -14.53 6.21
N PHE A 603 -22.28 -15.22 5.33
CA PHE A 603 -23.19 -16.28 5.75
C PHE A 603 -22.44 -17.50 6.30
N ALA A 604 -21.31 -17.87 5.69
CA ALA A 604 -20.47 -18.97 6.19
C ALA A 604 -19.90 -18.67 7.57
N ALA A 605 -19.41 -17.45 7.81
CA ALA A 605 -18.94 -17.02 9.13
C ALA A 605 -20.08 -17.03 10.17
N THR A 606 -21.27 -16.54 9.80
CA THR A 606 -22.45 -16.56 10.66
C THR A 606 -22.86 -17.99 11.01
N ALA A 607 -22.85 -18.90 10.03
CA ALA A 607 -23.11 -20.32 10.24
C ALA A 607 -22.08 -20.95 11.19
N GLY A 608 -20.80 -20.59 11.05
CA GLY A 608 -19.72 -21.03 11.94
C GLY A 608 -19.93 -20.58 13.38
N VAL A 609 -20.27 -19.31 13.61
CA VAL A 609 -20.53 -18.77 14.95
C VAL A 609 -21.78 -19.40 15.57
N LEU A 610 -22.89 -19.51 14.82
CA LEU A 610 -24.12 -20.15 15.29
C LEU A 610 -23.91 -21.65 15.57
N GLY A 611 -23.09 -22.32 14.76
CA GLY A 611 -22.71 -23.72 14.96
C GLY A 611 -21.88 -23.91 16.23
N TRP A 612 -20.88 -23.05 16.46
CA TRP A 612 -20.05 -23.07 17.66
C TRP A 612 -20.88 -22.82 18.94
N LEU A 613 -21.73 -21.80 18.95
CA LEU A 613 -22.63 -21.49 20.07
C LEU A 613 -23.64 -22.62 20.35
N SER A 614 -24.03 -23.38 19.32
CA SER A 614 -24.91 -24.55 19.52
C SER A 614 -24.19 -25.76 20.13
N TRP A 615 -22.86 -25.86 20.05
CA TRP A 615 -22.11 -27.01 20.53
C TRP A 615 -21.77 -26.87 22.03
N ASP A 616 -21.40 -25.67 22.48
CA ASP A 616 -21.01 -25.44 23.89
C ASP A 616 -22.15 -25.71 24.90
N GLY A 617 -23.40 -25.73 24.46
CA GLY A 617 -24.57 -25.98 25.34
C GLY A 617 -24.84 -27.43 25.72
N ASP A 618 -24.30 -28.42 25.01
CA ASP A 618 -24.60 -29.85 25.26
C ASP A 618 -23.49 -30.57 26.06
N GLY A 619 -22.25 -30.08 26.04
CA GLY A 619 -21.10 -30.79 26.62
C GLY A 619 -21.06 -30.91 28.15
N ASP A 620 -21.78 -30.07 28.87
CA ASP A 620 -21.79 -30.07 30.35
C ASP A 620 -22.89 -30.94 30.97
N ARG A 621 -23.90 -31.37 30.19
CA ARG A 621 -24.96 -32.24 30.73
C ARG A 621 -24.51 -33.69 30.90
N ASP A 622 -23.66 -34.19 30.02
CA ASP A 622 -23.23 -35.58 30.06
C ASP A 622 -22.14 -35.83 31.11
N ARG A 623 -21.31 -34.83 31.44
CA ARG A 623 -20.26 -34.96 32.47
C ARG A 623 -20.79 -35.09 33.89
N HIS A 624 -22.02 -34.66 34.15
CA HIS A 624 -22.63 -34.78 35.48
C HIS A 624 -23.46 -36.06 35.66
N ALA A 625 -23.75 -36.81 34.60
CA ALA A 625 -24.50 -38.07 34.70
C ALA A 625 -23.63 -39.27 35.14
N ASP A 626 -22.32 -39.26 34.85
CA ASP A 626 -21.43 -40.39 35.17
C ASP A 626 -20.77 -40.31 36.56
N ALA A 627 -20.94 -39.21 37.30
CA ALA A 627 -20.30 -39.01 38.60
C ALA A 627 -21.06 -39.60 39.81
N SER A 628 -22.22 -40.24 39.62
CA SER A 628 -23.04 -40.79 40.72
C SER A 628 -23.03 -42.32 40.86
N GLY A 629 -22.08 -43.03 40.24
CA GLY A 629 -21.87 -44.47 40.42
C GLY A 629 -21.10 -44.81 41.70
N GLY A 630 -21.80 -44.81 42.84
CA GLY A 630 -21.23 -45.11 44.17
C GLY A 630 -20.69 -46.54 44.30
N LEU A 631 -19.45 -46.64 44.78
CA LEU A 631 -18.78 -47.88 45.19
C LEU A 631 -19.02 -48.08 46.69
N SER A 632 -19.97 -48.95 47.05
CA SER A 632 -20.26 -49.33 48.43
C SER A 632 -19.34 -50.48 48.86
N VAL A 633 -18.42 -50.20 49.77
CA VAL A 633 -17.63 -51.21 50.50
C VAL A 633 -18.24 -51.34 51.90
N ARG A 634 -18.77 -52.52 52.23
CA ARG A 634 -19.17 -52.90 53.59
C ARG A 634 -17.96 -53.50 54.30
N PHE A 635 -17.65 -52.96 55.48
CA PHE A 635 -16.90 -53.65 56.54
C PHE A 635 -17.86 -54.49 57.38
#